data_AF-A0A1E4S980-F1
#
_entry.id   AF-A0A1E4S980-F1
#
_cell.length_a   1.000
_cell.length_b   1.000
_cell.length_c   1.000
_cell.angle_alpha   90.00
_cell.angle_beta   90.00
_cell.angle_gamma   90.00
#
_symmetry.space_group_name_H-M   'P 1'
#
loop_
_entity.id
_entity.type
_entity.pdbx_description
1 polymer ?
#
loop_
_entity_poly.entity_id
_entity_poly.type
_entity_poly.pdbx_seq_one_letter_code
_entity_poly.pdbx_strand_id
1 'polypeptide(L)'
;MSMSSTFAKALDSWGIVQLPTVQRNLDVSVEEVTAAQESTLESRKHLAARTKEFRKLSDDEKLGAFKSLLKLYQSEVDALTNRAKKSENALFECYRAIGEVPDPKPLLEASLDSVLVASEVEELKRENEKLKEESLKYSDYEQLQSKVVRLGQQNAEQLANKLKLKEEEMNSVFAEKELQWQEKANAMQQSITSLQKEVVELKAQSKVDKLKLRNQRIALGGAAAAGDDGADDDGNYDENDVDASVLVSADAKELEALKHETVIKDKRILNLEKRNEDLTKKLSVAKSEVEQQERKMAMELKLADFERENATLVARVDHKQHQYDSLTKTSGQKIQSLQSQIGKLQDEFKALNQKMGSMSDYDQLKREVITLRAIQFGEDEDDDDEDVDEADPVKSTHQLDEILAARNKKLTAEVADFRSRYDSLNDTIAQLKSQVDAQSKEMERLKSLNSQLEDDLLSLQSSNGSKYNDTASMISGVTRNTSMTHTHKSSGRRTLSPASSIAGGIIYEEEGQQQQQQSSSSVLPIITAQRDRFRSRNAELETQLKKQTEVVNDLRSKISKLQKDNTDLFEKTRYLSSFKGSVNRGEDVESQQASNYSSSYEEQLHPLARFRAREEQRALSRLSPLERIFISFAKAVLANKTSRMCFFGYISGLHCLVALMMWYLMGLHGVNVARVGHETTTTTTMGGSSIH
;
A
#
# COMPACT_ATOMS: atom_id res chain seq x y z
N MET A 1 31.56 -3.48 -2.33
CA MET A 1 30.90 -2.16 -2.32
C MET A 1 31.67 -1.06 -3.07
N SER A 2 33.02 -1.08 -3.12
CA SER A 2 33.81 -0.07 -3.86
C SER A 2 33.53 -0.01 -5.38
N MET A 3 33.43 -1.17 -6.06
CA MET A 3 33.23 -1.26 -7.51
C MET A 3 31.88 -0.69 -8.01
N SER A 4 30.82 -0.80 -7.20
CA SER A 4 29.50 -0.26 -7.56
C SER A 4 29.47 1.27 -7.49
N SER A 5 30.21 1.86 -6.55
CA SER A 5 30.37 3.32 -6.46
C SER A 5 31.19 3.87 -7.61
N THR A 6 32.25 3.17 -8.04
CA THR A 6 33.06 3.59 -9.20
C THR A 6 32.30 3.40 -10.50
N PHE A 7 31.50 2.34 -10.64
CA PHE A 7 30.63 2.13 -11.81
C PHE A 7 29.56 3.21 -11.93
N ALA A 8 28.87 3.54 -10.84
CA ALA A 8 27.85 4.59 -10.82
C ALA A 8 28.46 5.96 -11.15
N LYS A 9 29.62 6.29 -10.57
CA LYS A 9 30.34 7.54 -10.88
C LYS A 9 30.78 7.61 -12.33
N ALA A 10 31.33 6.52 -12.88
CA ALA A 10 31.74 6.48 -14.28
C ALA A 10 30.55 6.61 -15.23
N LEU A 11 29.43 5.94 -14.93
CA LEU A 11 28.21 6.04 -15.71
C LEU A 11 27.66 7.47 -15.69
N ASP A 12 27.69 8.14 -14.53
CA ASP A 12 27.27 9.53 -14.37
C ASP A 12 28.19 10.48 -15.15
N SER A 13 29.51 10.29 -15.07
CA SER A 13 30.48 11.06 -15.86
C SER A 13 30.29 10.89 -17.37
N TRP A 14 30.12 9.67 -17.86
CA TRP A 14 29.81 9.41 -19.27
C TRP A 14 28.43 9.94 -19.69
N GLY A 15 27.47 9.96 -18.76
CA GLY A 15 26.14 10.54 -18.95
C GLY A 15 26.13 12.07 -19.06
N ILE A 16 27.03 12.74 -18.33
CA ILE A 16 27.20 14.21 -18.39
C ILE A 16 27.86 14.63 -19.71
N VAL A 17 28.87 13.88 -20.14
CA VAL A 17 29.66 14.18 -21.34
C VAL A 17 28.82 14.05 -22.60
N GLN A 18 27.85 13.13 -22.61
CA GLN A 18 26.97 12.88 -23.77
C GLN A 18 27.75 12.85 -25.08
N LEU A 19 28.50 11.77 -25.28
CA LEU A 19 29.38 11.61 -26.45
C LEU A 19 28.75 12.02 -27.80
N PRO A 20 27.45 11.75 -28.09
CA PRO A 20 26.82 12.20 -29.33
C PRO A 20 26.76 13.73 -29.47
N THR A 21 26.56 14.45 -28.38
CA THR A 21 26.52 15.92 -28.35
C THR A 21 27.91 16.50 -28.61
N VAL A 22 28.95 15.91 -28.01
CA VAL A 22 30.35 16.30 -28.25
C VAL A 22 30.76 16.03 -29.69
N GLN A 23 30.37 14.88 -30.26
CA GLN A 23 30.60 14.57 -31.67
C GLN A 23 29.94 15.61 -32.57
N ARG A 24 28.67 15.95 -32.33
CA ARG A 24 27.95 16.95 -33.13
C ARG A 24 28.60 18.34 -33.07
N ASN A 25 29.03 18.77 -31.88
CA ASN A 25 29.69 20.08 -31.72
C ASN A 25 31.07 20.10 -32.40
N LEU A 26 31.78 18.97 -32.37
CA LEU A 26 33.04 18.81 -33.08
C LEU A 26 32.83 18.83 -34.60
N ASP A 27 31.79 18.17 -35.11
CA ASP A 27 31.46 18.18 -36.54
C ASP A 27 31.20 19.61 -37.04
N VAL A 28 30.41 20.40 -36.30
CA VAL A 28 30.17 21.82 -36.63
C VAL A 28 31.49 22.63 -36.60
N SER A 29 32.32 22.41 -35.58
CA SER A 29 33.61 23.10 -35.48
C SER A 29 34.57 22.72 -36.62
N VAL A 30 34.55 21.45 -37.06
CA VAL A 30 35.33 20.96 -38.20
C VAL A 30 34.83 21.59 -39.50
N GLU A 31 33.51 21.64 -39.71
CA GLU A 31 32.90 22.32 -40.85
C GLU A 31 33.32 23.80 -40.90
N GLU A 32 33.24 24.53 -39.79
CA GLU A 32 33.70 25.92 -39.70
C GLU A 32 35.19 26.10 -40.02
N VAL A 33 36.05 25.21 -39.51
CA VAL A 33 37.49 25.24 -39.78
C VAL A 33 37.78 24.95 -41.25
N THR A 34 37.05 24.02 -41.87
CA THR A 34 37.20 23.71 -43.30
C THR A 34 36.72 24.86 -44.19
N ALA A 35 35.58 25.48 -43.90
CA ALA A 35 35.11 26.67 -44.60
C ALA A 35 36.08 27.85 -44.46
N ALA A 36 36.63 28.06 -43.25
CA ALA A 36 37.67 29.07 -43.02
C ALA A 36 38.95 28.76 -43.81
N GLN A 37 39.33 27.48 -43.95
CA GLN A 37 40.47 27.05 -44.77
C GLN A 37 40.27 27.35 -46.26
N GLU A 38 39.08 27.11 -46.81
CA GLU A 38 38.75 27.47 -48.20
C GLU A 38 38.79 28.99 -48.41
N SER A 39 38.18 29.76 -47.52
CA SER A 39 38.22 31.23 -47.56
C SER A 39 39.65 31.79 -47.47
N THR A 40 40.52 31.19 -46.65
CA THR A 40 41.96 31.52 -46.56
C THR A 40 42.67 31.27 -47.91
N LEU A 41 42.30 30.21 -48.63
CA LEU A 41 42.93 29.91 -49.94
C LEU A 41 42.51 30.94 -51.00
N GLU A 42 41.26 31.38 -50.99
CA GLU A 42 40.76 32.39 -51.93
C GLU A 42 41.31 33.79 -51.66
N SER A 43 41.28 34.22 -50.39
CA SER A 43 41.87 35.48 -49.94
C SER A 43 43.37 35.54 -50.22
N ARG A 44 44.13 34.45 -49.98
CA ARG A 44 45.55 34.35 -50.37
C ARG A 44 45.76 34.52 -51.88
N LYS A 45 44.90 33.93 -52.73
CA LYS A 45 44.96 34.13 -54.20
C LYS A 45 44.66 35.58 -54.57
N HIS A 46 43.65 36.20 -53.97
CA HIS A 46 43.31 37.60 -54.19
C HIS A 46 44.44 38.55 -53.73
N LEU A 47 45.06 38.28 -52.59
CA LEU A 47 46.18 39.04 -52.05
C LEU A 47 47.40 38.96 -52.98
N ALA A 48 47.71 37.77 -53.51
CA ALA A 48 48.77 37.59 -54.50
C ALA A 48 48.50 38.38 -55.79
N ALA A 49 47.25 38.40 -56.27
CA ALA A 49 46.84 39.20 -57.43
C ALA A 49 46.99 40.70 -57.18
N ARG A 50 46.48 41.21 -56.04
CA ARG A 50 46.62 42.63 -55.64
C ARG A 50 48.06 43.06 -55.42
N THR A 51 48.89 42.18 -54.88
CA THR A 51 50.33 42.44 -54.72
C THR A 51 51.04 42.54 -56.08
N LYS A 52 50.62 41.70 -57.05
CA LYS A 52 51.14 41.75 -58.43
C LYS A 52 50.68 43.01 -59.18
N GLU A 53 49.44 43.46 -58.96
CA GLU A 53 48.91 44.73 -59.49
C GLU A 53 49.64 45.93 -58.89
N PHE A 54 49.80 45.96 -57.57
CA PHE A 54 50.53 47.01 -56.85
C PHE A 54 51.95 47.20 -57.38
N ARG A 55 52.64 46.10 -57.70
CA ARG A 55 54.00 46.13 -58.25
C ARG A 55 54.09 46.80 -59.64
N LYS A 56 52.98 46.86 -60.39
CA LYS A 56 52.90 47.45 -61.74
C LYS A 56 52.54 48.94 -61.75
N LEU A 57 52.10 49.50 -60.62
CA LEU A 57 51.71 50.92 -60.51
C LEU A 57 52.93 51.87 -60.59
N SER A 58 52.67 53.15 -60.87
CA SER A 58 53.68 54.21 -60.79
C SER A 58 53.96 54.60 -59.32
N ASP A 59 55.08 55.29 -59.02
CA ASP A 59 55.50 55.52 -57.64
C ASP A 59 54.57 56.45 -56.83
N ASP A 60 53.91 57.42 -57.47
CA ASP A 60 52.88 58.25 -56.84
C ASP A 60 51.59 57.45 -56.53
N GLU A 61 51.18 56.55 -57.43
CA GLU A 61 50.01 55.69 -57.25
C GLU A 61 50.26 54.58 -56.22
N LYS A 62 51.49 54.08 -56.11
CA LYS A 62 51.90 53.13 -55.07
C LYS A 62 51.72 53.72 -53.67
N LEU A 63 52.03 54.99 -53.46
CA LEU A 63 51.86 55.62 -52.15
C LEU A 63 50.38 55.60 -51.71
N GLY A 64 49.46 55.83 -52.65
CA GLY A 64 48.01 55.76 -52.43
C GLY A 64 47.48 54.33 -52.22
N ALA A 65 47.99 53.35 -52.98
CA ALA A 65 47.54 51.96 -52.93
C ALA A 65 48.18 51.14 -51.80
N PHE A 66 49.29 51.60 -51.19
CA PHE A 66 50.00 50.85 -50.16
C PHE A 66 49.12 50.63 -48.91
N LYS A 67 48.35 51.65 -48.52
CA LYS A 67 47.46 51.57 -47.36
C LYS A 67 46.35 50.53 -47.53
N SER A 68 45.83 50.36 -48.74
CA SER A 68 44.79 49.35 -49.01
C SER A 68 45.37 47.94 -49.05
N LEU A 69 46.55 47.76 -49.66
CA LEU A 69 47.24 46.48 -49.68
C LEU A 69 47.64 46.02 -48.27
N LEU A 70 48.19 46.92 -47.45
CA LEU A 70 48.55 46.62 -46.06
C LEU A 70 47.33 46.18 -45.23
N LYS A 71 46.18 46.83 -45.42
CA LYS A 71 44.93 46.42 -44.77
C LYS A 71 44.48 45.01 -45.18
N LEU A 72 44.66 44.63 -46.44
CA LEU A 72 44.34 43.27 -46.90
C LEU A 72 45.27 42.21 -46.29
N TYR A 73 46.57 42.52 -46.15
CA TYR A 73 47.52 41.64 -45.45
C TYR A 73 47.17 41.53 -43.96
N GLN A 74 46.80 42.64 -43.32
CA GLN A 74 46.39 42.64 -41.92
C GLN A 74 45.12 41.79 -41.72
N SER A 75 44.09 41.96 -42.56
CA SER A 75 42.88 41.15 -42.46
C SER A 75 43.13 39.65 -42.64
N GLU A 76 44.10 39.28 -43.49
CA GLU A 76 44.48 37.87 -43.70
C GLU A 76 45.19 37.29 -42.47
N VAL A 77 46.09 38.05 -41.85
CA VAL A 77 46.79 37.64 -40.62
C VAL A 77 45.79 37.50 -39.46
N ASP A 78 44.83 38.43 -39.36
CA ASP A 78 43.77 38.37 -38.35
C ASP A 78 42.85 37.16 -38.58
N ALA A 79 42.49 36.86 -39.83
CA ALA A 79 41.70 35.68 -40.20
C ALA A 79 42.43 34.36 -39.87
N LEU A 80 43.72 34.26 -40.19
CA LEU A 80 44.55 33.10 -39.84
C LEU A 80 44.67 32.90 -38.33
N THR A 81 44.86 33.99 -37.58
CA THR A 81 44.95 33.97 -36.12
C THR A 81 43.62 33.54 -35.51
N ASN A 82 42.50 34.01 -36.04
CA ASN A 82 41.17 33.61 -35.59
C ASN A 82 40.88 32.13 -35.91
N ARG A 83 41.30 31.63 -37.07
CA ARG A 83 41.17 30.21 -37.41
C ARG A 83 41.96 29.33 -36.45
N ALA A 84 43.20 29.70 -36.15
CA ALA A 84 44.05 28.96 -35.20
C ALA A 84 43.39 28.90 -33.81
N LYS A 85 42.92 30.05 -33.30
CA LYS A 85 42.18 30.12 -32.02
C LYS A 85 40.94 29.24 -32.01
N LYS A 86 40.13 29.26 -33.09
CA LYS A 86 38.95 28.39 -33.21
C LYS A 86 39.32 26.90 -33.18
N SER A 87 40.35 26.48 -33.91
CA SER A 87 40.81 25.09 -33.90
C SER A 87 41.39 24.66 -32.55
N GLU A 88 42.13 25.54 -31.88
CA GLU A 88 42.68 25.28 -30.54
C GLU A 88 41.55 25.18 -29.51
N ASN A 89 40.56 26.07 -29.56
CA ASN A 89 39.41 26.02 -28.68
C ASN A 89 38.60 24.73 -28.86
N ALA A 90 38.32 24.32 -30.10
CA ALA A 90 37.63 23.05 -30.37
C ALA A 90 38.39 21.83 -29.82
N LEU A 91 39.72 21.83 -29.95
CA LEU A 91 40.58 20.79 -29.36
C LEU A 91 40.49 20.78 -27.83
N PHE A 92 40.55 21.95 -27.18
CA PHE A 92 40.44 22.05 -25.73
C PHE A 92 39.07 21.64 -25.20
N GLU A 93 37.99 21.97 -25.93
CA GLU A 93 36.63 21.53 -25.59
C GLU A 93 36.51 20.01 -25.61
N CYS A 94 37.02 19.35 -26.66
CA CYS A 94 37.07 17.88 -26.71
C CYS A 94 37.96 17.28 -25.63
N TYR A 95 39.14 17.84 -25.40
CA TYR A 95 40.05 17.36 -24.37
C TYR A 95 39.45 17.50 -22.97
N ARG A 96 38.76 18.61 -22.68
CA ARG A 96 38.06 18.81 -21.41
C ARG A 96 36.90 17.83 -21.24
N ALA A 97 36.16 17.57 -22.32
CA ALA A 97 35.03 16.65 -22.29
C ALA A 97 35.45 15.20 -22.05
N ILE A 98 36.60 14.76 -22.58
CA ILE A 98 37.02 13.35 -22.52
C ILE A 98 38.10 13.11 -21.44
N GLY A 99 38.93 14.10 -21.14
CA GLY A 99 40.09 13.96 -20.24
C GLY A 99 39.74 13.74 -18.76
N GLU A 100 38.55 14.14 -18.32
CA GLU A 100 38.08 13.93 -16.95
C GLU A 100 37.34 12.60 -16.77
N VAL A 101 37.10 11.86 -17.86
CA VAL A 101 36.21 10.69 -17.86
C VAL A 101 37.01 9.40 -17.68
N PRO A 102 36.58 8.48 -16.79
CA PRO A 102 37.25 7.19 -16.62
C PRO A 102 37.11 6.29 -17.86
N ASP A 103 38.14 5.47 -18.12
CA ASP A 103 38.18 4.51 -19.23
C ASP A 103 36.96 3.55 -19.20
N PRO A 104 36.16 3.46 -20.28
CA PRO A 104 34.97 2.62 -20.34
C PRO A 104 35.29 1.12 -20.46
N LYS A 105 36.48 0.74 -20.93
CA LYS A 105 36.84 -0.68 -21.14
C LYS A 105 36.70 -1.56 -19.89
N PRO A 106 37.30 -1.24 -18.73
CA PRO A 106 37.16 -2.05 -17.52
C PRO A 106 35.72 -2.11 -16.99
N LEU A 107 34.91 -1.08 -17.26
CA LEU A 107 33.49 -1.07 -16.88
C LEU A 107 32.67 -2.03 -17.75
N LEU A 108 32.98 -2.10 -19.05
CA LEU A 108 32.35 -3.03 -19.98
C LEU A 108 32.78 -4.48 -19.75
N GLU A 109 34.05 -4.71 -19.40
CA GLU A 109 34.53 -6.05 -19.00
C GLU A 109 33.84 -6.52 -17.72
N ALA A 110 33.74 -5.67 -16.70
CA ALA A 110 33.06 -6.01 -15.45
C ALA A 110 31.54 -6.23 -15.63
N SER A 111 30.89 -5.49 -16.55
CA SER A 111 29.47 -5.70 -16.83
C SER A 111 29.25 -6.99 -17.63
N LEU A 112 30.14 -7.33 -18.57
CA LEU A 112 30.12 -8.60 -19.29
C LEU A 112 30.31 -9.78 -18.31
N ASP A 113 31.29 -9.70 -17.41
CA ASP A 113 31.50 -10.71 -16.37
C ASP A 113 30.27 -10.86 -15.47
N SER A 114 29.63 -9.74 -15.09
CA SER A 114 28.41 -9.79 -14.29
C SER A 114 27.24 -10.45 -15.05
N VAL A 115 27.14 -10.25 -16.36
CA VAL A 115 26.11 -10.90 -17.20
C VAL A 115 26.39 -12.39 -17.34
N LEU A 116 27.65 -12.78 -17.54
CA LEU A 116 28.07 -14.17 -17.59
C LEU A 116 27.79 -14.89 -16.26
N VAL A 117 28.19 -14.30 -15.13
CA VAL A 117 27.90 -14.84 -13.79
C VAL A 117 26.39 -14.92 -13.55
N ALA A 118 25.61 -13.93 -13.98
CA ALA A 118 24.16 -13.99 -13.86
C ALA A 118 23.55 -15.18 -14.65
N SER A 119 24.05 -15.44 -15.85
CA SER A 119 23.62 -16.60 -16.66
C SER A 119 23.99 -17.94 -16.00
N GLU A 120 25.22 -18.05 -15.48
CA GLU A 120 25.68 -19.25 -14.77
C GLU A 120 24.86 -19.50 -13.50
N VAL A 121 24.53 -18.44 -12.75
CA VAL A 121 23.66 -18.54 -11.56
C VAL A 121 22.25 -19.02 -11.93
N GLU A 122 21.72 -18.63 -13.08
CA GLU A 122 20.43 -19.16 -13.55
C GLU A 122 20.51 -20.65 -13.95
N GLU A 123 21.58 -21.06 -14.62
CA GLU A 123 21.81 -22.46 -14.97
C GLU A 123 21.96 -23.32 -13.70
N LEU A 124 22.78 -22.88 -12.75
CA LEU A 124 22.95 -23.54 -11.46
C LEU A 124 21.64 -23.59 -10.67
N LYS A 125 20.79 -22.55 -10.72
CA LYS A 125 19.46 -22.58 -10.09
C LYS A 125 18.56 -23.64 -10.72
N ARG A 126 18.52 -23.73 -12.05
CA ARG A 126 17.75 -24.78 -12.76
C ARG A 126 18.26 -26.17 -12.43
N GLU A 127 19.58 -26.35 -12.35
CA GLU A 127 20.17 -27.63 -11.94
C GLU A 127 19.83 -27.97 -10.48
N ASN A 128 19.89 -26.99 -9.57
CA ASN A 128 19.52 -27.17 -8.17
C ASN A 128 18.02 -27.53 -8.01
N GLU A 129 17.15 -26.93 -8.80
CA GLU A 129 15.74 -27.31 -8.87
C GLU A 129 15.56 -28.75 -9.37
N LYS A 130 16.24 -29.14 -10.45
CA LYS A 130 16.23 -30.53 -10.94
C LYS A 130 16.74 -31.52 -9.89
N LEU A 131 17.86 -31.23 -9.24
CA LEU A 131 18.43 -32.08 -8.18
C LEU A 131 17.49 -32.17 -6.96
N LYS A 132 16.79 -31.10 -6.62
CA LYS A 132 15.74 -31.13 -5.58
C LYS A 132 14.56 -31.98 -6.00
N GLU A 133 14.09 -31.88 -7.24
CA GLU A 133 13.03 -32.75 -7.76
C GLU A 133 13.44 -34.22 -7.76
N GLU A 134 14.68 -34.52 -8.15
CA GLU A 134 15.24 -35.87 -8.09
C GLU A 134 15.35 -36.37 -6.64
N SER A 135 15.87 -35.56 -5.73
CA SER A 135 15.92 -35.90 -4.30
C SER A 135 14.54 -36.17 -3.73
N LEU A 136 13.52 -35.42 -4.17
CA LEU A 136 12.14 -35.62 -3.73
C LEU A 136 11.57 -36.94 -4.26
N LYS A 137 11.85 -37.29 -5.52
CA LYS A 137 11.51 -38.61 -6.09
C LYS A 137 12.18 -39.76 -5.35
N TYR A 138 13.45 -39.61 -4.95
CA TYR A 138 14.15 -40.63 -4.17
C TYR A 138 13.59 -40.76 -2.75
N SER A 139 13.24 -39.65 -2.09
CA SER A 139 12.54 -39.67 -0.80
C SER A 139 11.20 -40.40 -0.91
N ASP A 140 10.42 -40.11 -1.95
CA ASP A 140 9.14 -40.81 -2.20
C ASP A 140 9.36 -42.30 -2.48
N TYR A 141 10.45 -42.66 -3.16
CA TYR A 141 10.84 -44.06 -3.40
C TYR A 141 11.19 -44.79 -2.10
N GLU A 142 11.95 -44.17 -1.19
CA GLU A 142 12.28 -44.75 0.13
C GLU A 142 11.03 -44.93 1.00
N GLN A 143 10.10 -43.96 0.96
CA GLN A 143 8.80 -44.09 1.61
C GLN A 143 7.94 -45.21 1.00
N LEU A 144 7.99 -45.37 -0.33
CA LEU A 144 7.28 -46.47 -1.00
C LEU A 144 7.91 -47.83 -0.66
N GLN A 145 9.23 -47.92 -0.62
CA GLN A 145 9.96 -49.15 -0.28
C GLN A 145 9.69 -49.57 1.17
N SER A 146 9.76 -48.64 2.12
CA SER A 146 9.44 -48.92 3.53
C SER A 146 7.98 -49.36 3.69
N LYS A 147 7.04 -48.77 2.93
CA LYS A 147 5.65 -49.20 2.90
C LYS A 147 5.48 -50.62 2.36
N VAL A 148 6.18 -50.98 1.29
CA VAL A 148 6.16 -52.34 0.73
C VAL A 148 6.72 -53.36 1.72
N VAL A 149 7.84 -53.05 2.38
CA VAL A 149 8.43 -53.91 3.43
C VAL A 149 7.46 -54.09 4.60
N ARG A 150 6.83 -53.01 5.07
CA ARG A 150 5.86 -53.07 6.17
C ARG A 150 4.64 -53.92 5.80
N LEU A 151 4.09 -53.75 4.59
CA LEU A 151 3.00 -54.59 4.11
C LEU A 151 3.41 -56.07 3.97
N GLY A 152 4.65 -56.32 3.52
CA GLY A 152 5.22 -57.67 3.48
C GLY A 152 5.32 -58.31 4.87
N GLN A 153 5.81 -57.57 5.87
CA GLN A 153 5.88 -58.03 7.27
C GLN A 153 4.50 -58.29 7.85
N GLN A 154 3.55 -57.37 7.67
CA GLN A 154 2.17 -57.56 8.13
C GLN A 154 1.52 -58.80 7.51
N ASN A 155 1.73 -59.04 6.21
CA ASN A 155 1.21 -60.22 5.55
C ASN A 155 1.88 -61.52 6.07
N ALA A 156 3.19 -61.49 6.32
CA ALA A 156 3.92 -62.61 6.91
C ALA A 156 3.44 -62.92 8.35
N GLU A 157 3.21 -61.89 9.17
CA GLU A 157 2.65 -62.02 10.52
C GLU A 157 1.23 -62.59 10.48
N GLN A 158 0.38 -62.11 9.57
CA GLN A 158 -0.95 -62.67 9.38
C GLN A 158 -0.91 -64.15 8.95
N LEU A 159 0.02 -64.52 8.07
CA LEU A 159 0.20 -65.91 7.66
C LEU A 159 0.69 -66.78 8.81
N ALA A 160 1.65 -66.28 9.60
CA ALA A 160 2.18 -66.97 10.77
C ALA A 160 1.11 -67.17 11.84
N ASN A 161 0.26 -66.17 12.09
CA ASN A 161 -0.87 -66.27 13.02
C ASN A 161 -1.91 -67.30 12.54
N LYS A 162 -2.23 -67.32 11.23
CA LYS A 162 -3.10 -68.36 10.65
C LYS A 162 -2.51 -69.76 10.80
N LEU A 163 -1.20 -69.90 10.62
CA LEU A 163 -0.52 -71.19 10.76
C LEU A 163 -0.53 -71.67 12.22
N LYS A 164 -0.26 -70.78 13.18
CA LYS A 164 -0.37 -71.09 14.62
C LYS A 164 -1.78 -71.50 15.01
N LEU A 165 -2.81 -70.78 14.57
CA LEU A 165 -4.20 -71.15 14.82
C LEU A 165 -4.53 -72.53 14.25
N LYS A 166 -4.04 -72.85 13.04
CA LYS A 166 -4.21 -74.19 12.46
C LYS A 166 -3.47 -75.28 13.23
N GLU A 167 -2.29 -74.97 13.76
CA GLU A 167 -1.53 -75.88 14.61
C GLU A 167 -2.23 -76.14 15.95
N GLU A 168 -2.79 -75.10 16.58
CA GLU A 168 -3.60 -75.21 17.80
C GLU A 168 -4.89 -76.01 17.56
N GLU A 169 -5.61 -75.76 16.46
CA GLU A 169 -6.76 -76.56 16.05
C GLU A 169 -6.38 -78.05 15.88
N MET A 170 -5.27 -78.32 15.19
CA MET A 170 -4.79 -79.68 14.97
C MET A 170 -4.39 -80.36 16.29
N ASN A 171 -3.71 -79.65 17.18
CA ASN A 171 -3.33 -80.14 18.51
C ASN A 171 -4.55 -80.43 19.38
N SER A 172 -5.58 -79.58 19.33
CA SER A 172 -6.86 -79.83 20.01
C SER A 172 -7.51 -81.12 19.50
N VAL A 173 -7.54 -81.33 18.18
CA VAL A 173 -8.11 -82.56 17.59
C VAL A 173 -7.29 -83.78 17.99
N PHE A 174 -5.96 -83.69 18.02
CA PHE A 174 -5.11 -84.78 18.48
C PHE A 174 -5.32 -85.08 19.98
N ALA A 175 -5.45 -84.07 20.82
CA ALA A 175 -5.74 -84.25 22.24
C ALA A 175 -7.10 -84.92 22.47
N GLU A 176 -8.14 -84.53 21.71
CA GLU A 176 -9.46 -85.18 21.77
C GLU A 176 -9.37 -86.65 21.32
N LYS A 177 -8.61 -86.94 20.25
CA LYS A 177 -8.40 -88.32 19.79
C LYS A 177 -7.66 -89.14 20.82
N GLU A 178 -6.60 -88.60 21.41
CA GLU A 178 -5.83 -89.26 22.47
C GLU A 178 -6.73 -89.61 23.67
N LEU A 179 -7.58 -88.68 24.11
CA LEU A 179 -8.56 -88.94 25.16
C LEU A 179 -9.52 -90.07 24.78
N GLN A 180 -10.07 -90.06 23.56
CA GLN A 180 -10.95 -91.13 23.06
C GLN A 180 -10.24 -92.50 23.04
N TRP A 181 -8.96 -92.54 22.67
CA TRP A 181 -8.17 -93.77 22.70
C TRP A 181 -7.90 -94.25 24.14
N GLN A 182 -7.59 -93.34 25.05
CA GLN A 182 -7.40 -93.65 26.47
C GLN A 182 -8.70 -94.17 27.12
N GLU A 183 -9.85 -93.56 26.82
CA GLU A 183 -11.16 -94.03 27.28
C GLU A 183 -11.47 -95.44 26.76
N LYS A 184 -11.22 -95.71 25.47
CA LYS A 184 -11.37 -97.05 24.89
C LYS A 184 -10.43 -98.07 25.54
N ALA A 185 -9.17 -97.69 25.75
CA ALA A 185 -8.18 -98.54 26.41
C ALA A 185 -8.61 -98.86 27.85
N ASN A 186 -9.09 -97.86 28.61
CA ASN A 186 -9.61 -98.05 29.96
C ASN A 186 -10.86 -98.94 29.97
N ALA A 187 -11.78 -98.78 29.01
CA ALA A 187 -12.96 -99.63 28.89
C ALA A 187 -12.59 -101.09 28.58
N MET A 188 -11.65 -101.32 27.66
CA MET A 188 -11.11 -102.66 27.39
C MET A 188 -10.41 -103.24 28.61
N GLN A 189 -9.61 -102.43 29.34
CA GLN A 189 -8.95 -102.86 30.56
C GLN A 189 -9.98 -103.24 31.65
N GLN A 190 -11.04 -102.46 31.81
CA GLN A 190 -12.14 -102.79 32.72
C GLN A 190 -12.80 -104.13 32.35
N SER A 191 -13.07 -104.36 31.06
CA SER A 191 -13.60 -105.63 30.56
C SER A 191 -12.64 -106.81 30.81
N ILE A 192 -11.33 -106.62 30.60
CA ILE A 192 -10.32 -107.64 30.95
C ILE A 192 -10.34 -107.91 32.46
N THR A 193 -10.41 -106.88 33.31
CA THR A 193 -10.45 -107.08 34.76
C THR A 193 -11.73 -107.76 35.23
N SER A 194 -12.89 -107.49 34.60
CA SER A 194 -14.14 -108.19 34.92
C SER A 194 -14.07 -109.66 34.50
N LEU A 195 -13.58 -109.95 33.29
CA LEU A 195 -13.35 -111.32 32.82
C LEU A 195 -12.33 -112.06 33.68
N GLN A 196 -11.26 -111.40 34.13
CA GLN A 196 -10.29 -111.98 35.06
C GLN A 196 -10.93 -112.32 36.42
N LYS A 197 -11.80 -111.45 36.96
CA LYS A 197 -12.55 -111.73 38.19
C LYS A 197 -13.47 -112.93 38.01
N GLU A 198 -14.20 -113.00 36.90
CA GLU A 198 -15.05 -114.12 36.55
C GLU A 198 -14.24 -115.44 36.44
N VAL A 199 -13.07 -115.43 35.80
CA VAL A 199 -12.18 -116.59 35.74
C VAL A 199 -11.67 -117.01 37.13
N VAL A 200 -11.34 -116.05 38.01
CA VAL A 200 -10.94 -116.35 39.39
C VAL A 200 -12.10 -116.94 40.19
N GLU A 201 -13.31 -116.40 40.02
CA GLU A 201 -14.53 -116.93 40.64
C GLU A 201 -14.84 -118.35 40.15
N LEU A 202 -14.78 -118.60 38.84
CA LEU A 202 -14.92 -119.93 38.24
C LEU A 202 -13.83 -120.90 38.75
N LYS A 203 -12.58 -120.45 38.86
CA LYS A 203 -11.50 -121.26 39.46
C LYS A 203 -11.74 -121.54 40.95
N ALA A 204 -12.28 -120.58 41.69
CA ALA A 204 -12.64 -120.76 43.10
C ALA A 204 -13.81 -121.74 43.24
N GLN A 205 -14.85 -121.61 42.41
CA GLN A 205 -15.97 -122.54 42.31
C GLN A 205 -15.48 -123.95 41.97
N SER A 206 -14.65 -124.10 40.92
CA SER A 206 -14.02 -125.38 40.55
C SER A 206 -13.20 -125.98 41.69
N LYS A 207 -12.43 -125.17 42.43
CA LYS A 207 -11.66 -125.62 43.60
C LYS A 207 -12.57 -126.06 44.75
N VAL A 208 -13.65 -125.33 45.01
CA VAL A 208 -14.67 -125.69 46.00
C VAL A 208 -15.34 -127.00 45.61
N ASP A 209 -15.70 -127.18 44.34
CA ASP A 209 -16.33 -128.41 43.86
C ASP A 209 -15.36 -129.60 43.90
N LYS A 210 -14.08 -129.38 43.59
CA LYS A 210 -13.02 -130.40 43.78
C LYS A 210 -12.84 -130.77 45.26
N LEU A 211 -12.96 -129.81 46.18
CA LEU A 211 -12.93 -130.05 47.62
C LEU A 211 -14.19 -130.77 48.11
N LYS A 212 -15.38 -130.44 47.59
CA LYS A 212 -16.62 -131.18 47.86
C LYS A 212 -16.50 -132.62 47.39
N LEU A 213 -16.01 -132.85 46.16
CA LEU A 213 -15.74 -134.19 45.60
C LEU A 213 -14.70 -134.95 46.43
N ARG A 214 -13.62 -134.29 46.86
CA ARG A 214 -12.62 -134.90 47.76
C ARG A 214 -13.22 -135.25 49.12
N ASN A 215 -14.03 -134.38 49.72
CA ASN A 215 -14.71 -134.65 50.98
C ASN A 215 -15.74 -135.77 50.84
N GLN A 216 -16.47 -135.84 49.72
CA GLN A 216 -17.40 -136.92 49.42
C GLN A 216 -16.66 -138.24 49.21
N ARG A 217 -15.48 -138.21 48.57
CA ARG A 217 -14.59 -139.37 48.41
C ARG A 217 -13.97 -139.83 49.74
N ILE A 218 -13.68 -138.90 50.67
CA ILE A 218 -13.22 -139.22 52.03
C ILE A 218 -14.37 -139.77 52.89
N ALA A 219 -15.58 -139.24 52.75
CA ALA A 219 -16.77 -139.69 53.46
C ALA A 219 -17.26 -141.09 53.01
N LEU A 220 -16.88 -141.54 51.81
CA LEU A 220 -17.22 -142.86 51.25
C LEU A 220 -16.16 -143.95 51.51
N GLY A 221 -15.17 -143.72 52.38
CA GLY A 221 -14.25 -144.77 52.84
C GLY A 221 -13.36 -145.34 51.75
N GLY A 222 -12.31 -144.61 51.37
CA GLY A 222 -11.27 -145.12 50.46
C GLY A 222 -9.94 -144.40 50.65
N ALA A 223 -8.98 -145.10 51.26
CA ALA A 223 -7.58 -144.70 51.32
C ALA A 223 -6.84 -145.06 50.01
N ALA A 224 -5.84 -144.24 49.70
CA ALA A 224 -4.79 -144.40 48.67
C ALA A 224 -5.21 -144.22 47.19
N ALA A 225 -4.63 -143.18 46.55
CA ALA A 225 -3.72 -143.33 45.42
C ALA A 225 -3.39 -141.94 44.82
N ALA A 226 -2.10 -141.75 44.54
CA ALA A 226 -1.53 -140.64 43.79
C ALA A 226 -1.70 -140.85 42.27
N GLY A 227 -1.52 -139.77 41.51
CA GLY A 227 -1.45 -139.74 40.04
C GLY A 227 -2.73 -139.17 39.42
N ASP A 228 -2.73 -138.04 38.72
CA ASP A 228 -2.01 -137.65 37.48
C ASP A 228 -2.96 -137.73 36.28
N ASP A 229 -2.96 -136.64 35.48
CA ASP A 229 -3.70 -136.37 34.23
C ASP A 229 -5.24 -136.54 34.25
N GLY A 230 -6.06 -135.76 33.55
CA GLY A 230 -5.92 -134.98 32.33
C GLY A 230 -7.19 -135.24 31.50
N ALA A 231 -7.59 -134.28 30.67
CA ALA A 231 -8.64 -134.34 29.64
C ALA A 231 -10.12 -134.16 30.06
N ASP A 232 -10.66 -133.00 29.68
CA ASP A 232 -11.72 -132.76 28.68
C ASP A 232 -13.02 -133.59 28.67
N ASP A 233 -14.08 -132.91 28.20
CA ASP A 233 -15.34 -133.37 27.56
C ASP A 233 -16.57 -132.78 28.28
N ASP A 234 -17.13 -131.68 27.77
CA ASP A 234 -18.25 -131.58 26.80
C ASP A 234 -19.58 -132.14 27.34
N GLY A 235 -20.67 -131.37 27.18
CA GLY A 235 -21.94 -131.75 27.82
C GLY A 235 -23.05 -130.69 27.82
N ASN A 236 -23.43 -130.27 26.62
CA ASN A 236 -24.78 -129.89 26.18
C ASN A 236 -25.97 -130.39 27.05
N TYR A 237 -26.88 -129.47 27.42
CA TYR A 237 -28.31 -129.70 27.75
C TYR A 237 -29.07 -128.39 27.48
N ASP A 238 -29.68 -128.21 26.31
CA ASP A 238 -31.03 -128.68 25.93
C ASP A 238 -32.17 -128.10 26.78
N GLU A 239 -32.69 -126.98 26.27
CA GLU A 239 -34.10 -126.70 25.97
C GLU A 239 -35.15 -127.53 26.72
N ASN A 240 -36.01 -126.84 27.49
CA ASN A 240 -37.41 -127.24 27.63
C ASN A 240 -38.30 -126.05 28.00
N ASP A 241 -39.06 -125.64 27.00
CA ASP A 241 -40.18 -124.73 26.99
C ASP A 241 -41.44 -125.48 27.45
N VAL A 242 -42.12 -125.01 28.50
CA VAL A 242 -43.51 -125.39 28.80
C VAL A 242 -44.27 -124.21 29.43
N ASP A 243 -44.96 -123.48 28.55
CA ASP A 243 -46.33 -122.98 28.68
C ASP A 243 -46.75 -122.36 30.04
N ALA A 244 -46.59 -121.04 30.14
CA ALA A 244 -47.24 -120.19 31.14
C ALA A 244 -48.15 -119.14 30.47
N SER A 245 -48.95 -119.53 29.46
CA SER A 245 -49.66 -118.59 28.59
C SER A 245 -50.95 -117.92 29.16
N VAL A 246 -51.21 -117.96 30.46
CA VAL A 246 -52.40 -117.31 31.05
C VAL A 246 -52.10 -116.24 32.12
N LEU A 247 -50.90 -116.25 32.72
CA LEU A 247 -50.38 -115.14 33.55
C LEU A 247 -49.63 -114.08 32.71
N VAL A 248 -49.22 -114.45 31.49
CA VAL A 248 -48.51 -113.57 30.54
C VAL A 248 -49.38 -112.43 30.02
N SER A 249 -50.71 -112.44 30.11
CA SER A 249 -51.52 -111.34 29.54
C SER A 249 -51.57 -110.05 30.39
N ALA A 250 -51.43 -110.15 31.71
CA ALA A 250 -51.33 -109.00 32.60
C ALA A 250 -49.89 -108.47 32.63
N ASP A 251 -48.91 -109.36 32.80
CA ASP A 251 -47.49 -109.02 32.74
C ASP A 251 -47.07 -108.55 31.34
N ALA A 252 -47.64 -109.07 30.26
CA ALA A 252 -47.36 -108.56 28.91
C ALA A 252 -47.95 -107.18 28.68
N LYS A 253 -49.10 -106.84 29.27
CA LYS A 253 -49.68 -105.49 29.19
C LYS A 253 -48.89 -104.50 30.04
N GLU A 254 -48.45 -104.90 31.23
CA GLU A 254 -47.56 -104.07 32.06
C GLU A 254 -46.18 -103.92 31.41
N LEU A 255 -45.64 -104.97 30.80
CA LEU A 255 -44.38 -104.96 30.06
C LEU A 255 -44.51 -104.17 28.74
N GLU A 256 -45.66 -104.20 28.08
CA GLU A 256 -45.98 -103.35 26.91
C GLU A 256 -46.13 -101.87 27.32
N ALA A 257 -46.76 -101.59 28.47
CA ALA A 257 -46.83 -100.24 29.03
C ALA A 257 -45.45 -99.71 29.44
N LEU A 258 -44.62 -100.55 30.08
CA LEU A 258 -43.23 -100.22 30.41
C LEU A 258 -42.38 -100.02 29.17
N LYS A 259 -42.53 -100.87 28.13
CA LYS A 259 -41.86 -100.68 26.82
C LYS A 259 -42.27 -99.38 26.16
N HIS A 260 -43.55 -99.03 26.20
CA HIS A 260 -44.03 -97.77 25.66
C HIS A 260 -43.47 -96.58 26.46
N GLU A 261 -43.42 -96.68 27.79
CA GLU A 261 -42.80 -95.68 28.65
C GLU A 261 -41.29 -95.54 28.41
N THR A 262 -40.56 -96.65 28.21
CA THR A 262 -39.14 -96.62 27.85
C THR A 262 -38.93 -96.01 26.47
N VAL A 263 -39.74 -96.36 25.47
CA VAL A 263 -39.66 -95.74 24.12
C VAL A 263 -39.91 -94.23 24.18
N ILE A 264 -40.85 -93.76 25.00
CA ILE A 264 -41.07 -92.33 25.20
C ILE A 264 -39.87 -91.68 25.90
N LYS A 265 -39.31 -92.32 26.93
CA LYS A 265 -38.11 -91.85 27.63
C LYS A 265 -36.91 -91.80 26.68
N ASP A 266 -36.69 -92.81 25.86
CA ASP A 266 -35.61 -92.89 24.87
C ASP A 266 -35.76 -91.79 23.81
N LYS A 267 -36.97 -91.55 23.31
CA LYS A 267 -37.24 -90.45 22.39
C LYS A 267 -37.00 -89.08 23.05
N ARG A 268 -37.29 -88.94 24.35
CA ARG A 268 -37.00 -87.72 25.10
C ARG A 268 -35.50 -87.56 25.34
N ILE A 269 -34.79 -88.63 25.66
CA ILE A 269 -33.33 -88.67 25.81
C ILE A 269 -32.68 -88.28 24.49
N LEU A 270 -33.06 -88.89 23.37
CA LEU A 270 -32.53 -88.54 22.04
C LEU A 270 -32.77 -87.07 21.67
N ASN A 271 -33.93 -86.51 22.00
CA ASN A 271 -34.20 -85.09 21.77
C ASN A 271 -33.37 -84.18 22.69
N LEU A 272 -33.14 -84.59 23.94
CA LEU A 272 -32.29 -83.86 24.87
C LEU A 272 -30.81 -83.96 24.48
N GLU A 273 -30.36 -85.11 24.00
CA GLU A 273 -29.02 -85.34 23.46
C GLU A 273 -28.80 -84.48 22.22
N LYS A 274 -29.71 -84.52 21.24
CA LYS A 274 -29.64 -83.67 20.06
C LYS A 274 -29.63 -82.18 20.41
N ARG A 275 -30.45 -81.76 21.39
CA ARG A 275 -30.46 -80.38 21.88
C ARG A 275 -29.17 -80.03 22.62
N ASN A 276 -28.59 -80.95 23.38
CA ASN A 276 -27.30 -80.76 24.04
C ASN A 276 -26.16 -80.70 23.03
N GLU A 277 -26.17 -81.53 21.97
CA GLU A 277 -25.23 -81.46 20.87
C GLU A 277 -25.34 -80.13 20.12
N ASP A 278 -26.56 -79.68 19.79
CA ASP A 278 -26.79 -78.39 19.15
C ASP A 278 -26.36 -77.21 20.04
N LEU A 279 -26.63 -77.28 21.35
CA LEU A 279 -26.18 -76.26 22.31
C LEU A 279 -24.67 -76.30 22.48
N THR A 280 -24.05 -77.48 22.49
CA THR A 280 -22.59 -77.64 22.58
C THR A 280 -21.91 -77.13 21.32
N LYS A 281 -22.50 -77.34 20.13
CA LYS A 281 -22.02 -76.78 18.86
C LYS A 281 -22.19 -75.26 18.80
N LYS A 282 -23.31 -74.72 19.26
CA LYS A 282 -23.49 -73.26 19.35
C LYS A 282 -22.57 -72.63 20.39
N LEU A 283 -22.33 -73.33 21.49
CA LEU A 283 -21.42 -72.89 22.55
C LEU A 283 -19.96 -73.04 22.10
N SER A 284 -19.60 -74.05 21.30
CA SER A 284 -18.28 -74.18 20.70
C SER A 284 -18.04 -73.17 19.59
N VAL A 285 -19.06 -72.80 18.81
CA VAL A 285 -18.99 -71.70 17.83
C VAL A 285 -18.91 -70.34 18.52
N ALA A 286 -19.72 -70.10 19.57
CA ALA A 286 -19.69 -68.85 20.33
C ALA A 286 -18.43 -68.70 21.21
N LYS A 287 -17.88 -69.82 21.70
CA LYS A 287 -16.55 -69.89 22.35
C LYS A 287 -15.41 -70.10 21.35
N SER A 288 -15.70 -70.27 20.07
CA SER A 288 -14.66 -70.41 19.07
C SER A 288 -13.97 -69.06 19.02
N GLU A 289 -12.74 -69.05 19.51
CA GLU A 289 -11.85 -67.90 19.43
C GLU A 289 -11.77 -67.41 17.98
N VAL A 290 -12.01 -68.27 16.99
CA VAL A 290 -12.05 -67.96 15.56
C VAL A 290 -13.07 -66.87 15.20
N GLU A 291 -14.32 -66.90 15.69
CA GLU A 291 -15.32 -65.89 15.29
C GLU A 291 -15.04 -64.54 15.98
N GLN A 292 -14.48 -64.59 17.20
CA GLN A 292 -13.98 -63.39 17.87
C GLN A 292 -12.73 -62.82 17.18
N GLN A 293 -11.83 -63.70 16.71
CA GLN A 293 -10.63 -63.36 15.96
C GLN A 293 -10.98 -62.77 14.58
N GLU A 294 -11.99 -63.31 13.89
CA GLU A 294 -12.48 -62.78 12.61
C GLU A 294 -13.10 -61.40 12.79
N ARG A 295 -13.93 -61.19 13.82
CA ARG A 295 -14.46 -59.85 14.16
C ARG A 295 -13.33 -58.88 14.51
N LYS A 296 -12.33 -59.34 15.28
CA LYS A 296 -11.15 -58.53 15.63
C LYS A 296 -10.33 -58.16 14.39
N MET A 297 -10.07 -59.12 13.49
CA MET A 297 -9.36 -58.89 12.24
C MET A 297 -10.12 -57.94 11.30
N ALA A 298 -11.45 -58.06 11.24
CA ALA A 298 -12.29 -57.13 10.47
C ALA A 298 -12.27 -55.71 11.07
N MET A 299 -12.20 -55.57 12.39
CA MET A 299 -12.02 -54.28 13.06
C MET A 299 -10.62 -53.71 12.84
N GLU A 300 -9.57 -54.53 12.92
CA GLU A 300 -8.19 -54.14 12.65
C GLU A 300 -8.00 -53.67 11.20
N LEU A 301 -8.63 -54.34 10.23
CA LEU A 301 -8.61 -53.91 8.83
C LEU A 301 -9.26 -52.54 8.65
N LYS A 302 -10.43 -52.32 9.26
CA LYS A 302 -11.10 -51.00 9.23
C LYS A 302 -10.26 -49.92 9.92
N LEU A 303 -9.59 -50.26 11.02
CA LEU A 303 -8.69 -49.34 11.71
C LEU A 303 -7.51 -48.96 10.81
N ALA A 304 -6.91 -49.93 10.12
CA ALA A 304 -5.84 -49.69 9.15
C ALA A 304 -6.29 -48.83 7.95
N ASP A 305 -7.52 -49.03 7.46
CA ASP A 305 -8.10 -48.19 6.42
C ASP A 305 -8.31 -46.75 6.90
N PHE A 306 -8.83 -46.56 8.12
CA PHE A 306 -8.97 -45.22 8.72
C PHE A 306 -7.63 -44.56 9.01
N GLU A 307 -6.62 -45.30 9.47
CA GLU A 307 -5.26 -44.79 9.65
C GLU A 307 -4.64 -44.36 8.32
N ARG A 308 -4.87 -45.14 7.25
CA ARG A 308 -4.44 -44.78 5.90
C ARG A 308 -5.15 -43.52 5.41
N GLU A 309 -6.46 -43.43 5.58
CA GLU A 309 -7.24 -42.26 5.20
C GLU A 309 -6.75 -41.02 5.97
N ASN A 310 -6.56 -41.14 7.28
CA ASN A 310 -6.07 -40.05 8.12
C ASN A 310 -4.66 -39.61 7.69
N ALA A 311 -3.75 -40.54 7.39
CA ALA A 311 -2.43 -40.21 6.85
C ALA A 311 -2.51 -39.47 5.50
N THR A 312 -3.44 -39.85 4.62
CA THR A 312 -3.65 -39.13 3.35
C THR A 312 -4.28 -37.75 3.55
N LEU A 313 -5.16 -37.60 4.54
CA LEU A 313 -5.75 -36.31 4.89
C LEU A 313 -4.70 -35.37 5.48
N VAL A 314 -3.84 -35.86 6.39
CA VAL A 314 -2.72 -35.10 6.95
C VAL A 314 -1.78 -34.63 5.83
N ALA A 315 -1.34 -35.52 4.94
CA ALA A 315 -0.48 -35.14 3.81
C ALA A 315 -1.13 -34.09 2.89
N ARG A 316 -2.45 -34.17 2.69
CA ARG A 316 -3.20 -33.17 1.91
C ARG A 316 -3.26 -31.82 2.63
N VAL A 317 -3.45 -31.84 3.95
CA VAL A 317 -3.44 -30.63 4.79
C VAL A 317 -2.07 -29.98 4.74
N ASP A 318 -0.99 -30.73 4.92
CA ASP A 318 0.39 -30.22 4.86
C ASP A 318 0.71 -29.64 3.48
N HIS A 319 0.32 -30.33 2.41
CA HIS A 319 0.47 -29.81 1.05
C HIS A 319 -0.29 -28.49 0.85
N LYS A 320 -1.52 -28.39 1.38
CA LYS A 320 -2.31 -27.16 1.32
C LYS A 320 -1.70 -26.05 2.17
N GLN A 321 -1.17 -26.35 3.34
CA GLN A 321 -0.44 -25.39 4.18
C GLN A 321 0.79 -24.84 3.45
N HIS A 322 1.62 -25.71 2.85
CA HIS A 322 2.75 -25.26 2.03
C HIS A 322 2.34 -24.40 0.84
N GLN A 323 1.26 -24.75 0.14
CA GLN A 323 0.70 -23.90 -0.92
C GLN A 323 0.29 -22.52 -0.37
N TYR A 324 -0.42 -22.48 0.76
CA TYR A 324 -0.83 -21.23 1.41
C TYR A 324 0.37 -20.40 1.87
N ASP A 325 1.40 -21.00 2.47
CA ASP A 325 2.61 -20.29 2.90
C ASP A 325 3.39 -19.72 1.72
N SER A 326 3.52 -20.49 0.64
CA SER A 326 4.17 -20.02 -0.59
C SER A 326 3.42 -18.86 -1.25
N LEU A 327 2.07 -18.93 -1.29
CA LEU A 327 1.23 -17.87 -1.83
C LEU A 327 1.25 -16.63 -0.93
N THR A 328 1.24 -16.82 0.39
CA THR A 328 1.33 -15.74 1.38
C THR A 328 2.67 -15.02 1.27
N LYS A 329 3.78 -15.76 1.13
CA LYS A 329 5.11 -15.19 0.96
C LYS A 329 5.26 -14.41 -0.35
N THR A 330 4.78 -14.96 -1.48
CA THR A 330 4.84 -14.30 -2.79
C THR A 330 3.93 -13.08 -2.85
N SER A 331 2.71 -13.17 -2.32
CA SER A 331 1.80 -12.03 -2.19
C SER A 331 2.38 -10.96 -1.27
N GLY A 332 2.95 -11.34 -0.12
CA GLY A 332 3.63 -10.43 0.80
C GLY A 332 4.79 -9.68 0.17
N GLN A 333 5.64 -10.38 -0.61
CA GLN A 333 6.72 -9.75 -1.38
C GLN A 333 6.19 -8.76 -2.42
N LYS A 334 5.10 -9.11 -3.13
CA LYS A 334 4.48 -8.23 -4.11
C LYS A 334 3.85 -6.99 -3.47
N ILE A 335 3.19 -7.15 -2.33
CA ILE A 335 2.65 -6.05 -1.53
C ILE A 335 3.78 -5.12 -1.07
N GLN A 336 4.89 -5.66 -0.55
CA GLN A 336 6.03 -4.86 -0.11
C GLN A 336 6.67 -4.07 -1.28
N SER A 337 6.80 -4.71 -2.45
CA SER A 337 7.29 -4.03 -3.66
C SER A 337 6.37 -2.89 -4.09
N LEU A 338 5.05 -3.13 -4.13
CA LEU A 338 4.06 -2.11 -4.49
C LEU A 338 4.02 -0.97 -3.46
N GLN A 339 4.12 -1.27 -2.16
CA GLN A 339 4.22 -0.26 -1.10
C GLN A 339 5.48 0.60 -1.26
N SER A 340 6.63 0.00 -1.60
CA SER A 340 7.85 0.76 -1.88
C SER A 340 7.71 1.67 -3.10
N GLN A 341 7.07 1.19 -4.18
CA GLN A 341 6.80 2.01 -5.38
C GLN A 341 5.84 3.17 -5.08
N ILE A 342 4.77 2.91 -4.33
CA ILE A 342 3.83 3.95 -3.88
C ILE A 342 4.56 5.00 -3.04
N GLY A 343 5.46 4.57 -2.13
CA GLY A 343 6.29 5.48 -1.34
C GLY A 343 7.16 6.38 -2.22
N LYS A 344 7.86 5.81 -3.21
CA LYS A 344 8.66 6.59 -4.17
C LYS A 344 7.83 7.59 -4.95
N LEU A 345 6.68 7.17 -5.48
CA LEU A 345 5.76 8.05 -6.21
C LEU A 345 5.19 9.16 -5.31
N GLN A 346 4.92 8.87 -4.03
CA GLN A 346 4.48 9.88 -3.07
C GLN A 346 5.60 10.90 -2.77
N ASP A 347 6.84 10.45 -2.66
CA ASP A 347 7.98 11.35 -2.44
C ASP A 347 8.29 12.18 -3.69
N GLU A 348 8.19 11.60 -4.89
CA GLU A 348 8.25 12.34 -6.16
C GLU A 348 7.11 13.36 -6.27
N PHE A 349 5.89 12.98 -5.90
CA PHE A 349 4.74 13.90 -5.90
C PHE A 349 4.96 15.06 -4.92
N LYS A 350 5.46 14.78 -3.70
CA LYS A 350 5.82 15.84 -2.74
C LYS A 350 6.93 16.74 -3.27
N ALA A 351 7.97 16.17 -3.87
CA ALA A 351 9.08 16.93 -4.46
C ALA A 351 8.59 17.82 -5.61
N LEU A 352 7.73 17.28 -6.48
CA LEU A 352 7.13 18.03 -7.59
C LEU A 352 6.19 19.13 -7.06
N ASN A 353 5.40 18.85 -6.03
CA ASN A 353 4.51 19.84 -5.42
C ASN A 353 5.30 20.94 -4.68
N GLN A 354 6.42 20.60 -4.05
CA GLN A 354 7.34 21.58 -3.47
C GLN A 354 8.00 22.44 -4.57
N LYS A 355 8.38 21.83 -5.70
CA LYS A 355 8.90 22.54 -6.87
C LYS A 355 7.85 23.47 -7.48
N MET A 356 6.60 23.01 -7.61
CA MET A 356 5.46 23.83 -8.03
C MET A 356 5.24 25.01 -7.08
N GLY A 357 5.31 24.77 -5.76
CA GLY A 357 5.25 25.82 -4.75
C GLY A 357 6.40 26.81 -4.84
N SER A 358 7.63 26.37 -5.12
CA SER A 358 8.77 27.27 -5.34
C SER A 358 8.66 28.09 -6.63
N MET A 359 7.79 27.69 -7.55
CA MET A 359 7.50 28.39 -8.81
C MET A 359 6.22 29.24 -8.72
N SER A 360 5.57 29.36 -7.55
CA SER A 360 4.36 30.18 -7.38
C SER A 360 4.59 31.66 -7.70
N ASP A 361 5.81 32.12 -7.50
CA ASP A 361 6.19 33.52 -7.64
C ASP A 361 6.51 33.86 -9.11
N TYR A 362 6.47 32.88 -10.01
CA TYR A 362 6.76 33.07 -11.43
C TYR A 362 5.80 34.07 -12.08
N ASP A 363 4.50 34.02 -11.76
CA ASP A 363 3.52 34.98 -12.30
C ASP A 363 3.70 36.39 -11.74
N GLN A 364 4.22 36.51 -10.52
CA GLN A 364 4.54 37.79 -9.92
C GLN A 364 5.84 38.35 -10.53
N LEU A 365 6.88 37.53 -10.63
CA LEU A 365 8.14 37.90 -11.28
C LEU A 365 7.92 38.24 -12.75
N LYS A 366 7.07 37.50 -13.48
CA LYS A 366 6.66 37.81 -14.86
C LYS A 366 5.97 39.17 -14.93
N ARG A 367 5.06 39.48 -14.01
CA ARG A 367 4.42 40.80 -13.93
C ARG A 367 5.44 41.90 -13.61
N GLU A 368 6.31 41.69 -12.64
CA GLU A 368 7.37 42.64 -12.28
C GLU A 368 8.33 42.86 -13.45
N VAL A 369 8.75 41.81 -14.14
CA VAL A 369 9.60 41.90 -15.34
C VAL A 369 8.86 42.59 -16.49
N ILE A 370 7.58 42.33 -16.73
CA ILE A 370 6.79 43.07 -17.73
C ILE A 370 6.68 44.54 -17.36
N THR A 371 6.47 44.87 -16.09
CA THR A 371 6.44 46.27 -15.64
C THR A 371 7.81 46.93 -15.73
N LEU A 372 8.88 46.22 -15.38
CA LEU A 372 10.26 46.71 -15.52
C LEU A 372 10.62 46.87 -16.99
N ARG A 373 10.18 45.97 -17.87
CA ARG A 373 10.34 46.10 -19.33
C ARG A 373 9.56 47.31 -19.84
N ALA A 374 8.32 47.50 -19.43
CA ALA A 374 7.51 48.67 -19.82
C ALA A 374 8.05 50.00 -19.26
N ILE A 375 8.76 49.98 -18.14
CA ILE A 375 9.41 51.17 -17.54
C ILE A 375 10.79 51.43 -18.17
N GLN A 376 11.57 50.37 -18.42
CA GLN A 376 12.92 50.42 -18.96
C GLN A 376 12.93 50.69 -20.46
N PHE A 377 11.91 50.21 -21.17
CA PHE A 377 11.68 50.39 -22.61
C PHE A 377 10.41 51.18 -22.86
N GLY A 378 10.08 52.14 -21.97
CA GLY A 378 8.91 53.00 -22.17
C GLY A 378 8.87 53.52 -23.60
N GLU A 379 7.86 53.09 -24.35
CA GLU A 379 7.56 53.56 -25.70
C GLU A 379 8.71 53.42 -26.72
N ASP A 380 9.35 52.26 -26.84
CA ASP A 380 10.01 51.92 -28.12
C ASP A 380 10.18 50.40 -28.25
N GLU A 381 9.80 49.90 -29.43
CA GLU A 381 9.87 48.52 -29.91
C GLU A 381 8.67 47.62 -29.53
N ASP A 382 7.52 47.93 -30.17
CA ASP A 382 6.81 46.88 -30.91
C ASP A 382 7.75 46.39 -32.02
N ASP A 383 8.06 45.09 -32.03
CA ASP A 383 8.14 44.26 -33.24
C ASP A 383 8.27 42.78 -32.81
N ASP A 384 7.18 42.04 -33.05
CA ASP A 384 7.11 40.69 -33.63
C ASP A 384 8.05 39.58 -33.10
N ASP A 385 7.48 38.59 -32.38
CA ASP A 385 7.11 37.30 -33.00
C ASP A 385 6.68 36.21 -31.96
N GLU A 386 5.52 35.64 -32.27
CA GLU A 386 5.08 34.23 -32.14
C GLU A 386 4.89 33.53 -30.76
N ASP A 387 3.61 33.32 -30.46
CA ASP A 387 2.96 32.08 -30.00
C ASP A 387 3.38 31.39 -28.68
N VAL A 388 2.50 31.40 -27.68
CA VAL A 388 1.47 30.35 -27.42
C VAL A 388 0.76 30.64 -26.09
N ASP A 389 -0.57 30.55 -26.17
CA ASP A 389 -1.63 30.66 -25.18
C ASP A 389 -1.38 30.12 -23.75
N GLU A 390 -1.96 30.77 -22.73
CA GLU A 390 -3.26 30.35 -22.15
C GLU A 390 -3.66 31.24 -20.94
N ALA A 391 -4.94 31.63 -20.90
CA ALA A 391 -5.73 32.27 -19.82
C ALA A 391 -5.93 33.82 -19.83
N ASP A 392 -7.00 34.21 -20.56
CA ASP A 392 -7.89 35.37 -20.39
C ASP A 392 -7.43 36.80 -20.82
N PRO A 393 -7.63 37.19 -22.10
CA PRO A 393 -7.24 38.49 -22.67
C PRO A 393 -8.26 39.66 -22.51
N VAL A 394 -9.40 39.46 -21.86
CA VAL A 394 -10.48 40.50 -21.83
C VAL A 394 -10.34 41.48 -20.64
N LYS A 395 -9.55 41.15 -19.61
CA LYS A 395 -9.37 42.02 -18.43
C LYS A 395 -8.25 43.06 -18.58
N SER A 396 -7.21 42.75 -19.35
CA SER A 396 -6.06 43.65 -19.59
C SER A 396 -6.41 44.79 -20.53
N THR A 397 -7.27 44.55 -21.53
CA THR A 397 -7.75 45.58 -22.46
C THR A 397 -8.64 46.61 -21.75
N HIS A 398 -9.51 46.16 -20.85
CA HIS A 398 -10.42 47.05 -20.12
C HIS A 398 -9.69 48.00 -19.14
N GLN A 399 -8.62 47.53 -18.49
CA GLN A 399 -7.79 48.40 -17.64
C GLN A 399 -6.99 49.41 -18.46
N LEU A 400 -6.50 49.02 -19.65
CA LEU A 400 -5.80 49.92 -20.56
C LEU A 400 -6.73 51.03 -21.07
N ASP A 401 -7.93 50.67 -21.53
CA ASP A 401 -8.93 51.62 -22.04
C ASP A 401 -9.40 52.59 -20.95
N GLU A 402 -9.56 52.12 -19.71
CA GLU A 402 -9.96 52.98 -18.58
C GLU A 402 -8.85 53.97 -18.20
N ILE A 403 -7.59 53.54 -18.21
CA ILE A 403 -6.42 54.41 -17.96
C ILE A 403 -6.24 55.42 -19.10
N LEU A 404 -6.39 54.99 -20.35
CA LEU A 404 -6.31 55.86 -21.53
C LEU A 404 -7.43 56.90 -21.53
N ALA A 405 -8.67 56.51 -21.20
CA ALA A 405 -9.80 57.43 -21.09
C ALA A 405 -9.60 58.46 -19.96
N ALA A 406 -9.11 58.04 -18.80
CA ALA A 406 -8.81 58.93 -17.69
C ALA A 406 -7.71 59.95 -18.06
N ARG A 407 -6.65 59.51 -18.75
CA ARG A 407 -5.56 60.39 -19.21
C ARG A 407 -6.02 61.35 -20.30
N ASN A 408 -6.83 60.90 -21.26
CA ASN A 408 -7.38 61.75 -22.31
C ASN A 408 -8.32 62.83 -21.75
N LYS A 409 -9.14 62.48 -20.75
CA LYS A 409 -9.98 63.44 -20.03
C LYS A 409 -9.16 64.49 -19.27
N LYS A 410 -8.06 64.08 -18.62
CA LYS A 410 -7.15 65.00 -17.91
C LYS A 410 -6.44 65.95 -18.90
N LEU A 411 -5.89 65.42 -19.98
CA LEU A 411 -5.25 66.23 -21.02
C LEU A 411 -6.23 67.22 -21.66
N THR A 412 -7.47 66.80 -21.93
CA THR A 412 -8.50 67.70 -22.46
C THR A 412 -8.84 68.83 -21.49
N ALA A 413 -8.89 68.55 -20.19
CA ALA A 413 -9.11 69.58 -19.15
C ALA A 413 -7.94 70.56 -19.06
N GLU A 414 -6.69 70.08 -19.13
CA GLU A 414 -5.50 70.93 -19.14
C GLU A 414 -5.43 71.81 -20.39
N VAL A 415 -5.77 71.27 -21.57
CA VAL A 415 -5.86 72.05 -22.83
C VAL A 415 -6.94 73.14 -22.72
N ALA A 416 -8.08 72.85 -22.09
CA ALA A 416 -9.13 73.83 -21.87
C ALA A 416 -8.70 74.95 -20.91
N ASP A 417 -8.00 74.63 -19.81
CA ASP A 417 -7.44 75.62 -18.88
C ASP A 417 -6.37 76.49 -19.58
N PHE A 418 -5.47 75.88 -20.36
CA PHE A 418 -4.47 76.64 -21.12
C PHE A 418 -5.10 77.54 -22.18
N ARG A 419 -6.15 77.09 -22.88
CA ARG A 419 -6.90 77.93 -23.82
C ARG A 419 -7.55 79.12 -23.11
N SER A 420 -8.20 78.90 -21.97
CA SER A 420 -8.82 79.98 -21.20
C SER A 420 -7.79 81.01 -20.70
N ARG A 421 -6.62 80.55 -20.22
CA ARG A 421 -5.53 81.45 -19.82
C ARG A 421 -4.93 82.20 -21.00
N TYR A 422 -4.79 81.54 -22.14
CA TYR A 422 -4.32 82.16 -23.37
C TYR A 422 -5.28 83.26 -23.84
N ASP A 423 -6.58 82.99 -23.87
CA ASP A 423 -7.60 83.97 -24.25
C ASP A 423 -7.62 85.15 -23.26
N SER A 424 -7.57 84.87 -21.96
CA SER A 424 -7.50 85.92 -20.92
C SER A 424 -6.25 86.80 -21.08
N LEU A 425 -5.08 86.20 -21.35
CA LEU A 425 -3.85 86.94 -21.58
C LEU A 425 -3.95 87.77 -22.87
N ASN A 426 -4.53 87.21 -23.93
CA ASN A 426 -4.72 87.92 -25.20
C ASN A 426 -5.68 89.11 -25.05
N ASP A 427 -6.73 88.99 -24.24
CA ASP A 427 -7.62 90.09 -23.88
C ASP A 427 -6.88 91.19 -23.11
N THR A 428 -6.02 90.83 -22.15
CA THR A 428 -5.20 91.84 -21.45
C THR A 428 -4.22 92.54 -22.38
N ILE A 429 -3.63 91.81 -23.34
CA ILE A 429 -2.75 92.40 -24.37
C ILE A 429 -3.56 93.35 -25.27
N ALA A 430 -4.77 92.98 -25.68
CA ALA A 430 -5.64 93.83 -26.47
C ALA A 430 -6.05 95.11 -25.72
N GLN A 431 -6.37 94.99 -24.42
CA GLN A 431 -6.68 96.13 -23.56
C GLN A 431 -5.47 97.06 -23.39
N LEU A 432 -4.28 96.52 -23.12
CA LEU A 432 -3.05 97.30 -22.99
C LEU A 432 -2.71 98.00 -24.31
N LYS A 433 -2.84 97.33 -25.46
CA LYS A 433 -2.66 97.96 -26.78
C LYS A 433 -3.65 99.10 -27.00
N SER A 434 -4.93 98.90 -26.67
CA SER A 434 -5.94 99.96 -26.78
C SER A 434 -5.65 101.15 -25.86
N GLN A 435 -5.14 100.91 -24.64
CA GLN A 435 -4.72 101.98 -23.73
C GLN A 435 -3.51 102.75 -24.28
N VAL A 436 -2.52 102.05 -24.83
CA VAL A 436 -1.36 102.68 -25.48
C VAL A 436 -1.80 103.53 -26.67
N ASP A 437 -2.69 103.02 -27.53
CA ASP A 437 -3.22 103.78 -28.67
C ASP A 437 -4.02 105.01 -28.21
N ALA A 438 -4.82 104.89 -27.16
CA ALA A 438 -5.57 106.01 -26.59
C ALA A 438 -4.63 107.08 -26.01
N GLN A 439 -3.60 106.67 -25.28
CA GLN A 439 -2.57 107.57 -24.75
C GLN A 439 -1.74 108.22 -25.86
N SER A 440 -1.44 107.49 -26.94
CA SER A 440 -0.74 108.02 -28.11
C SER A 440 -1.57 109.10 -28.81
N LYS A 441 -2.87 108.85 -29.02
CA LYS A 441 -3.80 109.83 -29.59
C LYS A 441 -3.95 111.07 -28.71
N GLU A 442 -4.03 110.92 -27.40
CA GLU A 442 -4.07 112.07 -26.49
C GLU A 442 -2.74 112.83 -26.51
N MET A 443 -1.59 112.14 -26.60
CA MET A 443 -0.30 112.80 -26.76
C MET A 443 -0.20 113.58 -28.07
N GLU A 444 -0.70 113.03 -29.19
CA GLU A 444 -0.79 113.75 -30.47
C GLU A 444 -1.71 114.96 -30.37
N ARG A 445 -2.88 114.83 -29.74
CA ARG A 445 -3.81 115.93 -29.50
C ARG A 445 -3.18 117.04 -28.66
N LEU A 446 -2.49 116.67 -27.58
CA LEU A 446 -1.76 117.62 -26.73
C LEU A 446 -0.61 118.29 -27.50
N LYS A 447 0.14 117.54 -28.32
CA LYS A 447 1.18 118.12 -29.19
C LYS A 447 0.61 119.09 -30.22
N SER A 448 -0.50 118.75 -30.87
CA SER A 448 -1.15 119.65 -31.84
C SER A 448 -1.71 120.89 -31.16
N LEU A 449 -2.32 120.73 -29.98
CA LEU A 449 -2.85 121.85 -29.21
C LEU A 449 -1.71 122.74 -28.72
N ASN A 450 -0.58 122.17 -28.28
CA ASN A 450 0.57 122.95 -27.87
C ASN A 450 1.21 123.67 -29.05
N SER A 451 1.29 123.04 -30.23
CA SER A 451 1.70 123.73 -31.47
C SER A 451 0.76 124.87 -31.82
N GLN A 452 -0.55 124.68 -31.70
CA GLN A 452 -1.53 125.76 -31.91
C GLN A 452 -1.37 126.87 -30.87
N LEU A 453 -1.13 126.54 -29.60
CA LEU A 453 -0.85 127.53 -28.56
C LEU A 453 0.46 128.27 -28.82
N GLU A 454 1.49 127.59 -29.31
CA GLU A 454 2.75 128.20 -29.73
C GLU A 454 2.55 129.13 -30.93
N ASP A 455 1.79 128.72 -31.95
CA ASP A 455 1.42 129.56 -33.09
C ASP A 455 0.54 130.75 -32.69
N ASP A 456 -0.43 130.54 -31.80
CA ASP A 456 -1.30 131.57 -31.27
C ASP A 456 -0.50 132.56 -30.41
N LEU A 457 0.42 132.09 -29.56
CA LEU A 457 1.33 132.95 -28.81
C LEU A 457 2.31 133.69 -29.73
N LEU A 458 2.78 133.07 -30.81
CA LEU A 458 3.59 133.72 -31.82
C LEU A 458 2.77 134.79 -32.55
N SER A 459 1.51 134.52 -32.88
CA SER A 459 0.58 135.46 -33.49
C SER A 459 0.23 136.59 -32.53
N LEU A 460 0.08 136.30 -31.23
CA LEU A 460 -0.17 137.28 -30.18
C LEU A 460 1.10 138.13 -29.98
N GLN A 461 2.28 137.55 -29.94
CA GLN A 461 3.54 138.30 -29.84
C GLN A 461 3.80 139.15 -31.11
N SER A 462 3.38 138.68 -32.28
CA SER A 462 3.47 139.40 -33.56
C SER A 462 2.41 140.47 -33.73
N SER A 463 1.23 140.33 -33.11
CA SER A 463 0.12 141.29 -33.17
C SER A 463 0.06 142.25 -31.98
N ASN A 464 0.72 141.93 -30.86
CA ASN A 464 0.75 142.75 -29.64
C ASN A 464 1.87 143.81 -29.64
N GLY A 465 2.32 144.20 -30.85
CA GLY A 465 3.16 145.37 -31.12
C GLY A 465 2.41 146.71 -31.15
N SER A 466 1.08 146.75 -30.95
CA SER A 466 0.37 148.01 -30.70
C SER A 466 -1.00 147.81 -30.03
N LYS A 467 -1.09 148.27 -28.77
CA LYS A 467 -2.29 148.70 -28.01
C LYS A 467 -3.55 147.83 -28.11
N TYR A 468 -4.02 147.25 -27.00
CA TYR A 468 -5.12 147.81 -26.21
C TYR A 468 -5.48 146.92 -25.00
N ASN A 469 -5.99 147.61 -23.97
CA ASN A 469 -6.71 147.13 -22.79
C ASN A 469 -7.73 146.01 -23.07
N ASP A 470 -7.90 145.08 -22.12
CA ASP A 470 -9.02 145.15 -21.15
C ASP A 470 -8.93 143.97 -20.18
N THR A 471 -8.67 144.27 -18.92
CA THR A 471 -8.90 143.36 -17.79
C THR A 471 -10.38 143.41 -17.43
N ALA A 472 -11.19 142.66 -18.17
CA ALA A 472 -12.60 142.46 -17.90
C ALA A 472 -12.92 140.96 -17.78
N SER A 473 -13.04 140.55 -16.51
CA SER A 473 -14.18 139.78 -16.01
C SER A 473 -14.22 138.24 -16.16
N MET A 474 -14.81 137.67 -15.10
CA MET A 474 -15.61 136.44 -15.02
C MET A 474 -14.88 135.10 -15.14
N ILE A 475 -15.13 134.20 -14.18
CA ILE A 475 -16.27 133.26 -14.23
C ILE A 475 -16.19 132.34 -12.99
N SER A 476 -17.05 132.54 -12.00
CA SER A 476 -18.29 131.79 -11.75
C SER A 476 -18.10 130.28 -11.82
N GLY A 477 -17.98 129.67 -10.64
CA GLY A 477 -18.39 128.30 -10.42
C GLY A 477 -19.91 128.16 -10.59
N VAL A 478 -20.31 126.92 -10.91
CA VAL A 478 -21.65 126.32 -11.07
C VAL A 478 -21.43 125.30 -12.19
N THR A 479 -21.91 124.06 -12.23
CA THR A 479 -22.71 123.17 -11.40
C THR A 479 -23.11 122.05 -12.38
N ARG A 480 -23.48 120.88 -11.86
CA ARG A 480 -24.50 119.97 -12.41
C ARG A 480 -24.18 119.03 -13.60
N ASN A 481 -24.59 117.79 -13.31
CA ASN A 481 -25.56 116.99 -14.07
C ASN A 481 -24.99 115.92 -15.02
N THR A 482 -25.15 114.65 -14.65
CA THR A 482 -26.31 113.76 -14.93
C THR A 482 -26.31 113.39 -16.41
N SER A 483 -26.09 112.12 -16.75
CA SER A 483 -27.12 111.07 -16.79
C SER A 483 -27.42 110.71 -18.24
N MET A 484 -28.09 109.56 -18.35
CA MET A 484 -28.80 109.00 -19.48
C MET A 484 -27.94 108.14 -20.40
N THR A 485 -28.03 106.81 -20.30
CA THR A 485 -29.20 105.94 -20.59
C THR A 485 -29.71 106.11 -22.00
N HIS A 486 -29.70 105.02 -22.77
CA HIS A 486 -30.82 104.53 -23.57
C HIS A 486 -30.37 103.21 -24.21
N THR A 487 -31.08 102.09 -23.95
CA THR A 487 -32.17 101.50 -24.76
C THR A 487 -31.65 100.24 -25.47
N HIS A 488 -32.38 99.16 -25.79
CA HIS A 488 -33.80 98.85 -26.03
C HIS A 488 -34.05 97.41 -25.52
N LYS A 489 -35.15 97.08 -24.83
CA LYS A 489 -36.49 96.72 -25.36
C LYS A 489 -36.50 95.62 -26.46
N SER A 490 -36.95 94.42 -26.11
CA SER A 490 -37.95 93.60 -26.83
C SER A 490 -38.26 92.37 -25.96
N SER A 491 -39.43 92.23 -25.33
CA SER A 491 -40.74 91.83 -25.87
C SER A 491 -40.84 90.34 -26.26
N GLY A 492 -41.89 89.67 -25.77
CA GLY A 492 -42.41 88.40 -26.30
C GLY A 492 -42.18 87.20 -25.37
N ARG A 493 -42.99 86.92 -24.33
CA ARG A 493 -44.40 86.48 -24.37
C ARG A 493 -44.58 85.04 -24.90
N ARG A 494 -44.88 84.13 -23.95
CA ARG A 494 -45.84 82.99 -23.97
C ARG A 494 -45.69 82.00 -25.15
N THR A 495 -45.50 80.71 -24.89
CA THR A 495 -46.62 79.85 -24.46
C THR A 495 -46.26 78.72 -23.48
N LEU A 496 -47.10 78.65 -22.43
CA LEU A 496 -47.63 77.48 -21.72
C LEU A 496 -46.69 76.60 -20.87
N SER A 497 -46.52 77.05 -19.62
CA SER A 497 -46.83 76.44 -18.31
C SER A 497 -47.54 75.04 -18.23
N PRO A 498 -47.87 74.51 -17.03
CA PRO A 498 -47.06 73.63 -16.17
C PRO A 498 -47.79 72.34 -15.70
N ALA A 499 -47.06 71.45 -15.00
CA ALA A 499 -47.52 70.44 -14.03
C ALA A 499 -48.49 69.33 -14.56
N SER A 500 -48.15 68.04 -14.49
CA SER A 500 -48.05 67.34 -13.20
C SER A 500 -47.44 65.94 -13.35
N SER A 501 -46.68 65.58 -12.32
CA SER A 501 -46.24 64.28 -11.81
C SER A 501 -46.82 62.97 -12.41
N ILE A 502 -45.90 62.08 -12.81
CA ILE A 502 -45.65 60.71 -12.30
C ILE A 502 -46.90 59.81 -12.23
N ALA A 503 -47.04 58.69 -12.93
CA ALA A 503 -46.09 57.75 -13.50
C ALA A 503 -46.82 56.77 -14.45
N GLY A 504 -46.11 56.21 -15.44
CA GLY A 504 -46.68 55.35 -16.49
C GLY A 504 -47.30 56.16 -17.63
N GLY A 505 -47.36 55.74 -18.88
CA GLY A 505 -47.03 54.45 -19.49
C GLY A 505 -47.34 54.47 -21.01
N ILE A 506 -46.57 53.68 -21.76
CA ILE A 506 -46.91 52.77 -22.89
C ILE A 506 -47.58 53.29 -24.22
N ILE A 507 -47.15 52.67 -25.35
CA ILE A 507 -47.84 52.37 -26.65
C ILE A 507 -47.81 53.48 -27.75
N TYR A 508 -46.97 53.38 -28.79
CA TYR A 508 -47.04 52.74 -30.15
C TYR A 508 -47.75 53.57 -31.24
N GLU A 509 -47.10 53.59 -32.42
CA GLU A 509 -47.63 53.78 -33.80
C GLU A 509 -48.14 55.20 -34.20
N GLU A 510 -47.96 55.77 -35.40
CA GLU A 510 -47.44 55.36 -36.72
C GLU A 510 -47.26 56.62 -37.63
N GLU A 511 -46.51 56.45 -38.74
CA GLU A 511 -46.47 57.26 -40.00
C GLU A 511 -45.99 58.75 -39.99
N GLY A 512 -45.07 59.22 -40.83
CA GLY A 512 -44.28 58.63 -41.91
C GLY A 512 -43.38 59.68 -42.61
N GLN A 513 -42.23 59.22 -43.13
CA GLN A 513 -41.40 59.76 -44.24
C GLN A 513 -40.66 61.12 -44.01
N GLN A 514 -39.34 61.32 -44.22
CA GLN A 514 -38.29 60.69 -45.03
C GLN A 514 -36.87 61.04 -44.49
N GLN A 515 -36.00 60.02 -44.46
CA GLN A 515 -34.53 60.00 -44.70
C GLN A 515 -33.59 61.06 -44.09
N GLN A 516 -32.83 60.68 -43.05
CA GLN A 516 -31.38 60.43 -43.11
C GLN A 516 -30.81 59.96 -41.74
N GLN A 517 -29.79 59.09 -41.81
CA GLN A 517 -28.90 58.60 -40.73
C GLN A 517 -29.36 57.40 -39.88
N GLN A 518 -29.08 56.21 -40.42
CA GLN A 518 -28.98 54.94 -39.70
C GLN A 518 -27.54 54.75 -39.18
N SER A 519 -27.37 54.67 -37.86
CA SER A 519 -26.26 53.92 -37.21
C SER A 519 -26.38 53.80 -35.68
N SER A 520 -27.33 54.46 -35.02
CA SER A 520 -27.44 54.45 -33.54
C SER A 520 -28.56 53.60 -32.94
N SER A 521 -29.44 52.97 -33.74
CA SER A 521 -30.62 52.25 -33.22
C SER A 521 -30.50 50.71 -33.11
N SER A 522 -29.45 50.07 -33.65
CA SER A 522 -29.31 48.60 -33.59
C SER A 522 -28.62 48.09 -32.33
N VAL A 523 -27.88 48.94 -31.61
CA VAL A 523 -27.06 48.53 -30.46
C VAL A 523 -27.88 48.35 -29.19
N LEU A 524 -28.88 49.21 -28.94
CA LEU A 524 -29.72 49.13 -27.74
C LEU A 524 -30.57 47.85 -27.67
N PRO A 525 -31.26 47.40 -28.74
CA PRO A 525 -31.98 46.13 -28.75
C PRO A 525 -31.07 44.92 -28.48
N ILE A 526 -29.85 44.95 -29.01
CA ILE A 526 -28.84 43.89 -28.83
C ILE A 526 -28.35 43.88 -27.37
N ILE A 527 -28.05 45.04 -26.80
CA ILE A 527 -27.63 45.16 -25.38
C ILE A 527 -28.77 44.75 -24.45
N THR A 528 -30.03 45.11 -24.75
CA THR A 528 -31.17 44.65 -23.95
C THR A 528 -31.36 43.13 -24.05
N ALA A 529 -31.20 42.55 -25.24
CA ALA A 529 -31.29 41.10 -25.44
C ALA A 529 -30.12 40.36 -24.76
N GLN A 530 -28.91 40.91 -24.80
CA GLN A 530 -27.76 40.36 -24.08
C GLN A 530 -27.97 40.45 -22.58
N ARG A 531 -28.41 41.59 -22.05
CA ARG A 531 -28.73 41.77 -20.62
C ARG A 531 -29.81 40.79 -20.17
N ASP A 532 -30.86 40.60 -20.97
CA ASP A 532 -31.96 39.70 -20.63
C ASP A 532 -31.53 38.23 -20.72
N ARG A 533 -30.63 37.87 -21.66
CA ARG A 533 -29.95 36.56 -21.68
C ARG A 533 -29.06 36.34 -20.47
N PHE A 534 -28.28 37.34 -20.05
CA PHE A 534 -27.45 37.27 -18.85
C PHE A 534 -28.32 37.14 -17.60
N ARG A 535 -29.42 37.91 -17.50
CA ARG A 535 -30.37 37.79 -16.38
C ARG A 535 -31.04 36.41 -16.35
N SER A 536 -31.41 35.86 -17.52
CA SER A 536 -31.95 34.50 -17.63
C SER A 536 -30.93 33.44 -17.21
N ARG A 537 -29.68 33.53 -17.70
CA ARG A 537 -28.60 32.62 -17.33
C ARG A 537 -28.25 32.73 -15.84
N ASN A 538 -28.29 33.92 -15.26
CA ASN A 538 -28.03 34.11 -13.83
C ASN A 538 -29.17 33.52 -12.99
N ALA A 539 -30.43 33.72 -13.39
CA ALA A 539 -31.57 33.08 -12.75
C ALA A 539 -31.48 31.54 -12.86
N GLU A 540 -31.08 31.00 -14.01
CA GLU A 540 -30.86 29.57 -14.20
C GLU A 540 -29.73 29.06 -13.28
N LEU A 541 -28.59 29.74 -13.22
CA LEU A 541 -27.48 29.40 -12.33
C LEU A 541 -27.90 29.46 -10.85
N GLU A 542 -28.68 30.46 -10.44
CA GLU A 542 -29.24 30.53 -9.09
C GLU A 542 -30.17 29.35 -8.79
N THR A 543 -31.00 28.92 -9.76
CA THR A 543 -31.85 27.73 -9.57
C THR A 543 -31.03 26.44 -9.49
N GLN A 544 -29.98 26.30 -10.31
CA GLN A 544 -29.07 25.16 -10.26
C GLN A 544 -28.30 25.11 -8.94
N LEU A 545 -27.85 26.25 -8.43
CA LEU A 545 -27.16 26.37 -7.14
C LEU A 545 -28.09 26.01 -5.98
N LYS A 546 -29.34 26.48 -6.01
CA LYS A 546 -30.37 26.07 -5.03
C LYS A 546 -30.62 24.57 -5.08
N LYS A 547 -30.75 23.98 -6.27
CA LYS A 547 -30.95 22.54 -6.45
C LYS A 547 -29.76 21.72 -5.94
N GLN A 548 -28.53 22.16 -6.21
CA GLN A 548 -27.33 21.51 -5.67
C GLN A 548 -27.28 21.60 -4.14
N THR A 549 -27.62 22.76 -3.58
CA THR A 549 -27.67 22.95 -2.12
C THR A 549 -28.72 22.04 -1.47
N GLU A 550 -29.88 21.88 -2.10
CA GLU A 550 -30.92 20.96 -1.64
C GLU A 550 -30.45 19.50 -1.69
N VAL A 551 -29.79 19.07 -2.77
CA VAL A 551 -29.20 17.73 -2.89
C VAL A 551 -28.13 17.50 -1.82
N VAL A 552 -27.27 18.48 -1.55
CA VAL A 552 -26.25 18.38 -0.49
C VAL A 552 -26.91 18.24 0.88
N ASN A 553 -27.98 18.98 1.15
CA ASN A 553 -28.71 18.88 2.41
C ASN A 553 -29.44 17.54 2.54
N ASP A 554 -30.04 17.02 1.47
CA ASP A 554 -30.67 15.70 1.46
C ASP A 554 -29.63 14.58 1.65
N LEU A 555 -28.48 14.65 0.99
CA LEU A 555 -27.36 13.72 1.19
C LEU A 555 -26.81 13.78 2.62
N ARG A 556 -26.67 14.97 3.21
CA ARG A 556 -26.26 15.13 4.62
C ARG A 556 -27.28 14.52 5.58
N SER A 557 -28.57 14.74 5.34
CA SER A 557 -29.65 14.13 6.13
C SER A 557 -29.63 12.61 6.01
N LYS A 558 -29.45 12.07 4.80
CA LYS A 558 -29.29 10.62 4.56
C LYS A 558 -28.06 10.05 5.24
N ILE A 559 -26.92 10.73 5.20
CA ILE A 559 -25.70 10.31 5.92
C ILE A 559 -25.96 10.28 7.42
N SER A 560 -26.56 11.33 7.99
CA SER A 560 -26.88 11.37 9.41
C SER A 560 -27.87 10.26 9.81
N LYS A 561 -28.87 10.00 8.97
CA LYS A 561 -29.83 8.90 9.19
C LYS A 561 -29.15 7.53 9.11
N LEU A 562 -28.31 7.29 8.10
CA LEU A 562 -27.54 6.05 7.97
C LEU A 562 -26.54 5.86 9.11
N GLN A 563 -25.90 6.93 9.59
CA GLN A 563 -25.03 6.88 10.76
C GLN A 563 -25.80 6.44 12.00
N LYS A 564 -26.99 7.02 12.24
CA LYS A 564 -27.86 6.65 13.36
C LYS A 564 -28.39 5.22 13.22
N ASP A 565 -28.84 4.83 12.03
CA ASP A 565 -29.32 3.48 11.77
C ASP A 565 -28.19 2.45 11.95
N ASN A 566 -26.95 2.79 11.53
CA ASN A 566 -25.77 1.95 11.75
C ASN A 566 -25.40 1.83 13.22
N THR A 567 -25.47 2.91 14.01
CA THR A 567 -25.26 2.83 15.47
C THR A 567 -26.36 2.00 16.15
N ASP A 568 -27.62 2.19 15.78
CA ASP A 568 -28.75 1.43 16.33
C ASP A 568 -28.67 -0.07 15.95
N LEU A 569 -28.21 -0.38 14.73
CA LEU A 569 -27.95 -1.76 14.29
C LEU A 569 -26.76 -2.38 15.03
N PHE A 570 -25.70 -1.60 15.27
CA PHE A 570 -24.57 -2.03 16.07
C PHE A 570 -25.01 -2.33 17.51
N GLU A 571 -25.81 -1.45 18.11
CA GLU A 571 -26.44 -1.68 19.41
C GLU A 571 -27.23 -2.97 19.41
N LYS A 572 -28.18 -3.15 18.49
CA LYS A 572 -28.99 -4.39 18.37
C LYS A 572 -28.13 -5.63 18.17
N THR A 573 -27.09 -5.56 17.35
CA THR A 573 -26.17 -6.67 17.10
C THR A 573 -25.37 -7.01 18.35
N ARG A 574 -24.89 -5.99 19.09
CA ARG A 574 -24.20 -6.18 20.36
C ARG A 574 -25.14 -6.75 21.42
N TYR A 575 -26.36 -6.24 21.54
CA TYR A 575 -27.39 -6.80 22.43
C TYR A 575 -27.73 -8.25 22.08
N LEU A 576 -27.92 -8.58 20.80
CA LEU A 576 -28.16 -9.96 20.34
C LEU A 576 -26.94 -10.87 20.55
N SER A 577 -25.72 -10.38 20.35
CA SER A 577 -24.50 -11.11 20.63
C SER A 577 -24.31 -11.36 22.13
N SER A 578 -24.68 -10.38 22.97
CA SER A 578 -24.66 -10.53 24.42
C SER A 578 -25.70 -11.52 24.92
N PHE A 579 -26.87 -11.59 24.26
CA PHE A 579 -27.91 -12.57 24.55
C PHE A 579 -27.54 -13.98 24.03
N LYS A 580 -26.75 -14.06 22.96
CA LYS A 580 -26.21 -15.31 22.39
C LYS A 580 -24.87 -15.74 23.02
N GLY A 581 -24.37 -14.98 24.01
CA GLY A 581 -23.07 -15.15 24.64
C GLY A 581 -23.00 -16.30 25.64
N SER A 582 -22.97 -17.54 25.16
CA SER A 582 -22.35 -18.68 25.87
C SER A 582 -21.75 -19.73 24.92
N VAL A 583 -22.05 -19.69 23.61
CA VAL A 583 -21.53 -20.66 22.65
C VAL A 583 -20.88 -19.92 21.48
N ASN A 584 -19.56 -20.08 21.35
CA ASN A 584 -18.66 -19.56 20.31
C ASN A 584 -17.98 -18.21 20.59
N ARG A 585 -16.87 -18.27 21.34
CA ARG A 585 -15.73 -17.36 21.18
C ARG A 585 -14.87 -17.89 20.02
N GLY A 586 -14.98 -17.28 18.86
CA GLY A 586 -14.11 -17.53 17.70
C GLY A 586 -13.66 -16.20 17.10
N GLU A 587 -12.34 -16.02 17.01
CA GLU A 587 -11.54 -14.98 16.34
C GLU A 587 -12.24 -13.71 15.83
N ASP A 588 -12.04 -12.61 16.58
CA ASP A 588 -12.41 -11.25 16.20
C ASP A 588 -11.49 -10.72 15.07
N VAL A 589 -12.00 -10.69 13.84
CA VAL A 589 -11.55 -9.73 12.83
C VAL A 589 -12.40 -8.48 12.99
N GLU A 590 -12.07 -7.66 13.98
CA GLU A 590 -12.73 -6.39 14.21
C GLU A 590 -12.31 -5.39 13.12
N SER A 591 -13.18 -5.15 12.13
CA SER A 591 -12.98 -4.13 11.11
C SER A 591 -12.83 -2.75 11.76
N GLN A 592 -11.92 -1.91 11.26
CA GLN A 592 -11.72 -0.52 11.73
C GLN A 592 -13.01 0.31 11.76
N GLN A 593 -14.02 -0.04 10.95
CA GLN A 593 -15.34 0.60 11.02
C GLN A 593 -16.14 0.16 12.25
N ALA A 594 -16.08 -1.12 12.62
CA ALA A 594 -16.72 -1.64 13.83
C ALA A 594 -16.09 -1.05 15.09
N SER A 595 -14.77 -0.86 15.12
CA SER A 595 -14.09 -0.17 16.23
C SER A 595 -14.51 1.30 16.35
N ASN A 596 -14.71 1.99 15.22
CA ASN A 596 -15.18 3.38 15.23
C ASN A 596 -16.63 3.49 15.75
N TYR A 597 -17.54 2.64 15.31
CA TYR A 597 -18.91 2.61 15.83
C TYR A 597 -18.98 2.14 17.29
N SER A 598 -18.14 1.18 17.68
CA SER A 598 -17.97 0.74 19.08
C SER A 598 -17.47 1.88 19.96
N SER A 599 -16.46 2.63 19.52
CA SER A 599 -15.94 3.78 20.26
C SER A 599 -16.98 4.91 20.39
N SER A 600 -17.73 5.20 19.32
CA SER A 600 -18.81 6.20 19.35
C SER A 600 -19.96 5.79 20.27
N TYR A 601 -20.28 4.50 20.31
CA TYR A 601 -21.26 3.92 21.22
C TYR A 601 -20.79 3.97 22.68
N GLU A 602 -19.55 3.56 22.95
CA GLU A 602 -18.97 3.57 24.30
C GLU A 602 -18.78 5.00 24.85
N GLU A 603 -18.49 5.96 23.97
CA GLU A 603 -18.43 7.39 24.29
C GLU A 603 -19.81 7.95 24.65
N GLN A 604 -20.89 7.49 24.01
CA GLN A 604 -22.26 7.89 24.34
C GLN A 604 -22.79 7.21 25.62
N LEU A 605 -22.31 6.00 25.94
CA LEU A 605 -22.84 5.21 27.07
C LEU A 605 -22.24 5.60 28.43
N HIS A 606 -20.98 6.08 28.51
CA HIS A 606 -20.30 6.30 29.80
C HIS A 606 -19.77 7.72 30.06
N PRO A 607 -20.62 8.63 30.60
CA PRO A 607 -20.20 9.95 31.10
C PRO A 607 -19.13 9.91 32.22
N LEU A 608 -19.08 8.82 32.99
CA LEU A 608 -18.17 8.64 34.14
C LEU A 608 -16.77 8.11 33.74
N ALA A 609 -16.63 7.43 32.60
CA ALA A 609 -15.33 7.02 32.07
C ALA A 609 -14.48 8.25 31.71
N ARG A 610 -15.13 9.30 31.19
CA ARG A 610 -14.53 10.61 30.91
C ARG A 610 -14.00 11.31 32.16
N PHE A 611 -14.59 11.06 33.33
CA PHE A 611 -14.12 11.61 34.60
C PHE A 611 -12.86 10.88 35.07
N ARG A 612 -12.86 9.54 35.09
CA ARG A 612 -11.69 8.73 35.47
C ARG A 612 -10.49 8.97 34.55
N ALA A 613 -10.69 9.06 33.24
CA ALA A 613 -9.60 9.32 32.30
C ALA A 613 -8.95 10.69 32.53
N ARG A 614 -9.75 11.74 32.82
CA ARG A 614 -9.23 13.07 33.17
C ARG A 614 -8.56 13.10 34.55
N GLU A 615 -9.05 12.31 35.49
CA GLU A 615 -8.48 12.20 36.83
C GLU A 615 -7.12 11.47 36.81
N GLU A 616 -6.99 10.39 36.02
CA GLU A 616 -5.73 9.71 35.77
C GLU A 616 -4.73 10.64 35.05
N GLN A 617 -5.19 11.43 34.08
CA GLN A 617 -4.35 12.40 33.37
C GLN A 617 -3.87 13.54 34.28
N ARG A 618 -4.69 13.98 35.25
CA ARG A 618 -4.27 14.94 36.30
C ARG A 618 -3.34 14.32 37.35
N ALA A 619 -3.49 13.04 37.66
CA ALA A 619 -2.55 12.33 38.52
C ALA A 619 -1.19 12.16 37.84
N LEU A 620 -1.18 11.83 36.54
CA LEU A 620 0.04 11.74 35.73
C LEU A 620 0.74 13.10 35.52
N SER A 621 -0.03 14.21 35.51
CA SER A 621 0.54 15.55 35.39
C SER A 621 1.15 16.10 36.68
N ARG A 622 0.95 15.42 37.83
CA ARG A 622 1.60 15.77 39.11
C ARG A 622 2.95 15.08 39.33
N LEU A 623 3.32 14.11 38.51
CA LEU A 623 4.56 13.34 38.62
C LEU A 623 5.74 14.04 37.94
N SER A 624 6.94 13.84 38.48
CA SER A 624 8.21 14.41 37.99
C SER A 624 8.52 13.95 36.55
N PRO A 625 9.21 14.74 35.71
CA PRO A 625 9.53 14.35 34.33
C PRO A 625 10.26 13.01 34.22
N LEU A 626 11.13 12.68 35.19
CA LEU A 626 11.84 11.40 35.23
C LEU A 626 10.90 10.23 35.58
N GLU A 627 9.95 10.46 36.49
CA GLU A 627 8.93 9.47 36.84
C GLU A 627 7.97 9.21 35.67
N ARG A 628 7.67 10.23 34.84
CA ARG A 628 6.86 10.05 33.63
C ARG A 628 7.56 9.20 32.58
N ILE A 629 8.86 9.40 32.39
CA ILE A 629 9.67 8.58 31.48
C ILE A 629 9.70 7.14 32.00
N PHE A 630 9.88 6.95 33.31
CA PHE A 630 9.85 5.63 33.93
C PHE A 630 8.49 4.94 33.81
N ILE A 631 7.38 5.63 34.07
CA ILE A 631 6.03 5.07 33.95
C ILE A 631 5.69 4.78 32.48
N SER A 632 6.12 5.62 31.55
CA SER A 632 5.98 5.38 30.11
C SER A 632 6.75 4.13 29.69
N PHE A 633 8.00 4.00 30.14
CA PHE A 633 8.84 2.83 29.89
C PHE A 633 8.26 1.56 30.54
N ALA A 634 7.82 1.64 31.79
CA ALA A 634 7.18 0.54 32.49
C ALA A 634 5.88 0.11 31.80
N LYS A 635 5.01 1.04 31.41
CA LYS A 635 3.79 0.76 30.64
C LYS A 635 4.14 0.10 29.29
N ALA A 636 5.17 0.57 28.58
CA ALA A 636 5.61 -0.03 27.32
C ALA A 636 6.15 -1.46 27.50
N VAL A 637 6.92 -1.72 28.56
CA VAL A 637 7.43 -3.05 28.89
C VAL A 637 6.31 -4.00 29.30
N LEU A 638 5.34 -3.53 30.09
CA LEU A 638 4.22 -4.33 30.61
C LEU A 638 3.08 -4.54 29.60
N ALA A 639 2.96 -3.68 28.58
CA ALA A 639 1.86 -3.73 27.62
C ALA A 639 1.85 -5.00 26.77
N ASN A 640 3.02 -5.51 26.35
CA ASN A 640 3.09 -6.64 25.43
C ASN A 640 3.66 -7.91 26.10
N LYS A 641 3.23 -9.11 25.65
CA LYS A 641 3.75 -10.38 26.20
C LYS A 641 5.22 -10.60 25.83
N THR A 642 5.59 -10.20 24.62
CA THR A 642 6.95 -10.28 24.10
C THR A 642 7.90 -9.30 24.78
N SER A 643 7.48 -8.05 25.01
CA SER A 643 8.27 -7.05 25.74
C SER A 643 8.56 -7.47 27.18
N ARG A 644 7.59 -8.11 27.86
CA ARG A 644 7.78 -8.70 29.19
C ARG A 644 8.84 -9.80 29.19
N MET A 645 8.82 -10.69 28.20
CA MET A 645 9.81 -11.77 28.09
C MET A 645 11.21 -11.24 27.76
N CYS A 646 11.32 -10.24 26.87
CA CYS A 646 12.59 -9.59 26.55
C CYS A 646 13.19 -8.86 27.76
N PHE A 647 12.36 -8.15 28.54
CA PHE A 647 12.83 -7.47 29.75
C PHE A 647 13.30 -8.44 30.83
N PHE A 648 12.58 -9.55 31.02
CA PHE A 648 13.01 -10.63 31.91
C PHE A 648 14.34 -11.26 31.45
N GLY A 649 14.51 -11.48 30.15
CA GLY A 649 15.77 -11.94 29.55
C GLY A 649 16.91 -10.94 29.76
N TYR A 650 16.65 -9.64 29.62
CA TYR A 650 17.62 -8.58 29.87
C TYR A 650 18.08 -8.55 31.33
N ILE A 651 17.16 -8.58 32.29
CA ILE A 651 17.49 -8.64 33.73
C ILE A 651 18.29 -9.91 34.06
N SER A 652 17.86 -11.06 33.54
CA SER A 652 18.56 -12.33 33.76
C SER A 652 19.97 -12.32 33.16
N GLY A 653 20.14 -11.75 31.96
CA GLY A 653 21.43 -11.56 31.32
C GLY A 653 22.36 -10.64 32.11
N LEU A 654 21.83 -9.55 32.66
CA LEU A 654 22.58 -8.64 33.51
C LEU A 654 23.06 -9.34 34.80
N HIS A 655 22.19 -10.13 35.44
CA HIS A 655 22.58 -10.94 36.59
C HIS A 655 23.64 -12.01 36.25
N CYS A 656 23.53 -12.68 35.10
CA CYS A 656 24.57 -13.61 34.62
C CYS A 656 25.89 -12.90 34.36
N LEU A 657 25.87 -11.70 33.79
CA LEU A 657 27.08 -10.91 33.53
C LEU A 657 27.75 -10.46 34.82
N VAL A 658 26.97 -9.99 35.80
CA VAL A 658 27.48 -9.64 37.13
C VAL A 658 28.04 -10.88 37.84
N ALA A 659 27.37 -12.04 37.73
CA ALA A 659 27.88 -13.29 38.27
C ALA A 659 29.17 -13.75 37.59
N LEU A 660 29.30 -13.60 36.27
CA LEU A 660 30.53 -13.86 35.52
C LEU A 660 31.66 -12.90 35.92
N MET A 661 31.36 -11.61 36.10
CA MET A 661 32.32 -10.63 36.58
C MET A 661 32.78 -10.95 38.01
N MET A 662 31.87 -11.35 38.89
CA MET A 662 32.23 -11.80 40.24
C MET A 662 33.03 -13.10 40.23
N TRP A 663 32.67 -14.07 39.39
CA TRP A 663 33.42 -15.31 39.22
C TRP A 663 34.84 -15.03 38.69
N TYR A 664 34.97 -14.12 37.73
CA TYR A 664 36.26 -13.69 37.21
C TYR A 664 37.10 -12.95 38.26
N LEU A 665 36.50 -12.05 39.04
CA LEU A 665 37.17 -11.38 40.16
C LEU A 665 37.60 -12.36 41.27
N MET A 666 36.78 -13.37 41.54
CA MET A 666 37.06 -14.43 42.52
C MET A 666 38.15 -15.39 42.01
N GLY A 667 38.19 -15.66 40.70
CA GLY A 667 39.28 -16.38 40.05
C GLY A 667 40.62 -15.64 40.11
N LEU A 668 40.59 -14.30 40.00
CA LEU A 668 41.77 -13.45 40.18
C LEU A 668 42.24 -13.35 41.65
N HIS A 669 41.32 -13.39 42.61
CA HIS A 669 41.67 -13.42 44.04
C HIS A 669 42.10 -14.83 44.53
N GLY A 670 41.72 -15.90 43.82
CA GLY A 670 42.16 -17.27 44.12
C GLY A 670 43.64 -17.53 43.77
N VAL A 671 44.23 -16.75 42.86
CA VAL A 671 45.64 -16.90 42.43
C VAL A 671 46.62 -16.10 43.33
N ASN A 672 46.12 -15.13 44.11
CA ASN A 672 46.96 -14.27 44.97
C ASN A 672 46.96 -14.63 46.46
N VAL A 673 46.34 -15.75 46.87
CA VAL A 673 46.42 -16.24 48.27
C VAL A 673 47.18 -17.56 48.31
N ALA A 674 48.46 -17.50 47.93
CA ALA A 674 49.45 -18.49 48.32
C ALA A 674 50.74 -17.77 48.77
N ARG A 675 50.96 -17.84 50.09
CA ARG A 675 52.18 -17.54 50.86
C ARG A 675 52.55 -16.08 51.18
N VAL A 676 53.00 -15.95 52.44
CA VAL A 676 53.66 -14.84 53.16
C VAL A 676 52.65 -13.94 53.89
N GLY A 677 52.67 -13.74 55.21
CA GLY A 677 53.59 -14.11 56.28
C GLY A 677 53.04 -13.52 57.59
N HIS A 678 53.41 -14.17 58.69
CA HIS A 678 53.10 -13.80 60.07
C HIS A 678 53.66 -12.40 60.45
N GLU A 679 52.92 -11.69 61.30
CA GLU A 679 53.33 -10.57 62.19
C GLU A 679 53.79 -9.23 61.56
N THR A 680 53.04 -8.15 61.86
CA THR A 680 53.51 -7.09 62.78
C THR A 680 52.43 -6.02 63.03
N THR A 681 52.29 -5.71 64.31
CA THR A 681 51.60 -4.63 65.02
C THR A 681 51.79 -3.20 64.50
N THR A 682 50.72 -2.40 64.49
CA THR A 682 50.66 -0.97 64.94
C THR A 682 49.18 -0.61 65.22
N THR A 683 48.63 -0.73 66.43
CA THR A 683 48.55 0.28 67.52
C THR A 683 48.49 1.76 67.10
N THR A 684 47.30 2.36 67.21
CA THR A 684 46.97 3.78 67.56
C THR A 684 45.45 3.77 67.78
N THR A 685 44.88 3.56 68.97
CA THR A 685 44.84 4.32 70.24
C THR A 685 44.16 5.70 70.12
N MET A 686 43.21 5.94 71.05
CA MET A 686 42.35 7.11 71.31
C MET A 686 41.02 7.04 70.56
N GLY A 687 39.90 6.59 71.14
CA GLY A 687 39.27 6.97 72.42
C GLY A 687 37.95 7.66 72.05
N GLY A 688 36.76 7.33 72.52
CA GLY A 688 36.30 6.66 73.73
C GLY A 688 35.06 7.46 74.20
N SER A 689 34.01 6.74 74.64
CA SER A 689 32.94 7.13 75.59
C SER A 689 31.56 6.66 75.08
N SER A 690 31.01 5.53 75.59
CA SER A 690 30.13 5.42 76.78
C SER A 690 28.71 5.95 76.48
N ILE A 691 27.57 5.29 76.65
CA ILE A 691 26.91 4.47 77.71
C ILE A 691 25.57 4.04 77.02
N HIS A 692 24.92 2.88 77.15
CA HIS A 692 24.74 1.90 78.22
C HIS A 692 24.38 0.53 77.62
#